data_AF-A0AAW0JUX7-F1
#
_entry.id   AF-A0AAW0JUX7-F1
#
_cell.length_a   1.000
_cell.length_b   1.000
_cell.length_c   1.000
_cell.angle_alpha   90.00
_cell.angle_beta   90.00
_cell.angle_gamma   90.00
#
_symmetry.space_group_name_H-M   'P 1'
#
loop_
_entity.id
_entity.type
_entity.pdbx_description
1 polymer ?
#
loop_
_entity_poly.entity_id
_entity_poly.type
_entity_poly.pdbx_seq_one_letter_code
_entity_poly.pdbx_strand_id
1 'polypeptide(L)'
;MALHVLSAWGGASGWSGPLLANVLLSNHPVTFSEGRNTDRPDASAVYLQDFQRFLLHEQQELWAQDLNKVRERMTKFIDDTMRETAEPFLFVDEFLTYLFSRENSIWDEKYDVVDMQDMNNPLSHYWISSSHNTYLTGDQLRSESSTEAYIRCLRAGCRCIELDCWDGPDGKPIIYHGWTRTTKIKFDDVVQAIRDHAFVTSSFPVILSIEEHCSVEQQRYMAKVFKEVLGDLLLTKPTEASADQLPSPSQLREKIIIKHKKLGPRGDVDVNVEDKKDEHKTQGELYMWDSIDQKWTRHYCAIADAKLSFSDDIEQTVEEELVQDTPPTELHFGEKWFHKKVERRTSAEKLLQEYCAETGAKDGTFLVRESETFPNDYTLSFWRSGRVQHCRIRSTMDGGVMKYYLTDNLTFNSIYALIQHYREAHLRCAEFELRLTDPVPNPNPHESKPWYYDRLSRGEAEDMLMRIPRDGAFLIRKREGTDSYAITFRAKGKVKHCRINRDGRHFVLGTSAYFESLVELVSYYEKHALYRKMRLRYPVTPELLERYNMPQRTVKALYDYKAKRSDELTFCRGALIHNVSKEPGGWWKGDYGTRIQQYFPSNYVEDISAGDAEEMEKQIIEDNPLGSLCRGILDLNTYNVVKIPQGKNQKAFVFILEPKKQGDPPVEFATDRVEELFEWFQSIREITWKIDTKENNMKYWERNQSIAIELSDLVVYCKPTSKTKDHLDSIVRQKPIDLLRYNQKGLTRVYPKGQRVDSSNYDPFRLWLCGSQMVALNFQTADRYMQMNHALFSLNGRTGYVLQPESMRSEKYDPMPPESQRKILMTLTVKVLGARHLPKLGRSIACPFVEVEIYDNGLSPVWAPTQEKVTFEIYDPNLAFLRFVVYEEDMFSDPNFLAHATYPIKGIKSGFRSVPLKNGYSEDIELASLLVFCEMRPVLVSGGR
;
A
#
# COMPACT_ATOMS: atom_id res chain seq x y z
N MET A 1 15.28 -20.12 7.35
CA MET A 1 14.53 -21.01 6.43
C MET A 1 15.00 -20.72 5.03
N ALA A 2 15.64 -21.69 4.37
CA ALA A 2 16.14 -21.54 3.01
C ALA A 2 14.96 -21.59 2.03
N LEU A 3 14.72 -20.47 1.33
CA LEU A 3 13.83 -20.40 0.19
C LEU A 3 14.48 -21.14 -0.98
N HIS A 4 13.90 -22.26 -1.40
CA HIS A 4 14.22 -22.86 -2.68
C HIS A 4 13.36 -22.18 -3.75
N VAL A 5 13.99 -21.27 -4.49
CA VAL A 5 13.46 -20.56 -5.65
C VAL A 5 13.75 -21.39 -6.90
N LEU A 6 12.72 -21.64 -7.72
CA LEU A 6 12.90 -22.11 -9.08
C LEU A 6 12.05 -21.27 -10.03
N SER A 7 12.74 -20.58 -10.94
CA SER A 7 12.19 -19.85 -12.06
C SER A 7 11.52 -20.80 -13.05
N ALA A 8 10.25 -20.60 -13.34
CA ALA A 8 9.73 -20.84 -14.69
C ALA A 8 9.77 -19.48 -15.41
N TRP A 9 9.94 -19.47 -16.73
CA TRP A 9 10.00 -18.26 -17.60
C TRP A 9 11.37 -17.58 -17.75
N GLY A 10 12.35 -18.35 -18.22
CA GLY A 10 13.42 -17.81 -19.05
C GLY A 10 12.98 -17.79 -20.52
N GLY A 11 12.65 -16.61 -21.06
CA GLY A 11 12.42 -16.42 -22.49
C GLY A 11 11.14 -15.65 -22.83
N ALA A 12 11.29 -14.34 -23.07
CA ALA A 12 10.29 -13.51 -23.74
C ALA A 12 10.23 -13.81 -25.25
N SER A 13 10.16 -15.09 -25.62
CA SER A 13 9.75 -15.52 -26.95
C SER A 13 8.42 -16.22 -26.77
N GLY A 14 7.36 -15.59 -27.28
CA GLY A 14 6.01 -16.11 -27.20
C GLY A 14 5.98 -17.59 -27.55
N TRP A 15 5.27 -18.36 -26.72
CA TRP A 15 4.70 -19.60 -27.23
C TRP A 15 3.85 -19.19 -28.41
N SER A 16 4.26 -19.58 -29.62
CA SER A 16 3.45 -19.37 -30.80
C SER A 16 2.07 -19.97 -30.52
N GLY A 17 1.00 -19.19 -30.69
CA GLY A 17 -0.40 -19.65 -30.56
C GLY A 17 -0.66 -21.08 -31.05
N PRO A 18 -0.05 -21.57 -32.15
CA PRO A 18 -0.19 -22.98 -32.58
C PRO A 18 0.29 -24.04 -31.58
N LEU A 19 1.27 -23.80 -30.70
CA LEU A 19 1.77 -24.82 -29.76
C LEU A 19 0.81 -25.10 -28.60
N LEU A 20 0.17 -24.07 -28.03
CA LEU A 20 -0.79 -24.25 -26.93
C LEU A 20 -2.09 -24.89 -27.44
N ALA A 21 -2.55 -24.47 -28.62
CA ALA A 21 -3.64 -25.12 -29.32
C ALA A 21 -3.28 -26.58 -29.62
N ASN A 22 -2.15 -26.86 -30.27
CA ASN A 22 -1.77 -28.25 -30.56
C ASN A 22 -1.64 -29.11 -29.29
N VAL A 23 -1.19 -28.58 -28.15
CA VAL A 23 -1.14 -29.34 -26.88
C VAL A 23 -2.54 -29.60 -26.29
N LEU A 24 -3.46 -28.64 -26.36
CA LEU A 24 -4.86 -28.83 -25.94
C LEU A 24 -5.63 -29.78 -26.89
N LEU A 25 -5.31 -29.72 -28.18
CA LEU A 25 -5.94 -30.51 -29.26
C LEU A 25 -5.35 -31.92 -29.39
N SER A 26 -4.09 -32.16 -28.98
CA SER A 26 -3.40 -33.47 -29.08
C SER A 26 -3.47 -34.35 -27.85
N ASN A 27 -3.62 -33.78 -26.64
CA ASN A 27 -3.60 -34.54 -25.37
C ASN A 27 -4.99 -34.85 -24.79
N HIS A 28 -6.07 -34.36 -25.42
CA HIS A 28 -7.45 -34.59 -24.98
C HIS A 28 -8.26 -35.23 -26.13
N PRO A 29 -9.23 -36.12 -25.86
CA PRO A 29 -9.84 -37.00 -26.88
C PRO A 29 -10.76 -36.28 -27.89
N VAL A 30 -10.75 -34.95 -27.93
CA VAL A 30 -11.38 -34.18 -29.00
C VAL A 30 -10.39 -34.08 -30.15
N THR A 31 -10.27 -35.17 -30.91
CA THR A 31 -9.72 -35.08 -32.27
C THR A 31 -10.68 -34.25 -33.11
N PHE A 32 -10.34 -32.97 -33.31
CA PHE A 32 -10.97 -32.14 -34.33
C PHE A 32 -10.66 -32.81 -35.66
N SER A 33 -11.68 -33.20 -36.40
CA SER A 33 -11.53 -34.11 -37.53
C SER A 33 -10.56 -33.56 -38.57
N GLU A 34 -9.39 -34.20 -38.70
CA GLU A 34 -8.56 -34.13 -39.90
C GLU A 34 -9.36 -34.79 -41.04
N GLY A 35 -10.14 -33.99 -41.76
CA GLY A 35 -11.11 -34.54 -42.69
C GLY A 35 -11.66 -33.53 -43.68
N ARG A 36 -10.79 -32.92 -44.51
CA ARG A 36 -10.98 -32.75 -45.97
C ARG A 36 -9.82 -31.94 -46.57
N ASN A 37 -9.04 -32.66 -47.36
CA ASN A 37 -8.11 -32.23 -48.41
C ASN A 37 -8.26 -30.74 -48.84
N THR A 38 -7.43 -29.84 -48.30
CA THR A 38 -7.14 -28.51 -48.88
C THR A 38 -5.72 -28.06 -48.52
N ASP A 39 -5.00 -27.51 -49.48
CA ASP A 39 -3.57 -27.14 -49.47
C ASP A 39 -3.17 -25.97 -48.53
N ARG A 40 -3.66 -25.91 -47.29
CA ARG A 40 -3.21 -24.91 -46.29
C ARG A 40 -3.12 -25.50 -44.87
N PRO A 41 -1.91 -25.66 -44.29
CA PRO A 41 -1.70 -26.18 -42.93
C PRO A 41 -2.17 -25.24 -41.80
N ASP A 42 -2.54 -23.99 -42.10
CA ASP A 42 -2.84 -22.95 -41.10
C ASP A 42 -4.35 -22.74 -40.84
N ALA A 43 -5.24 -23.57 -41.40
CA ALA A 43 -6.69 -23.33 -41.40
C ALA A 43 -7.52 -24.42 -40.69
N SER A 44 -7.10 -24.84 -39.50
CA SER A 44 -7.97 -25.66 -38.64
C SER A 44 -9.11 -24.78 -38.11
N ALA A 45 -10.35 -25.22 -38.27
CA ALA A 45 -11.54 -24.53 -37.75
C ALA A 45 -12.26 -25.41 -36.73
N VAL A 46 -12.80 -24.78 -35.68
CA VAL A 46 -13.66 -25.38 -34.66
C VAL A 46 -15.11 -25.14 -35.07
N TYR A 47 -15.76 -26.19 -35.56
CA TYR A 47 -17.16 -26.12 -36.00
C TYR A 47 -18.13 -26.20 -34.82
N LEU A 48 -19.39 -25.83 -35.07
CA LEU A 48 -20.46 -25.78 -34.07
C LEU A 48 -20.58 -27.07 -33.24
N GLN A 49 -20.55 -28.25 -33.86
CA GLN A 49 -20.67 -29.53 -33.16
C GLN A 49 -19.41 -29.89 -32.35
N ASP A 50 -18.24 -29.45 -32.79
CA ASP A 50 -16.98 -29.65 -32.06
C ASP A 50 -16.95 -28.77 -30.81
N PHE A 51 -17.38 -27.51 -30.96
CA PHE A 51 -17.55 -26.58 -29.86
C PHE A 51 -18.61 -27.06 -28.86
N GLN A 52 -19.72 -27.61 -29.34
CA GLN A 52 -20.71 -28.27 -28.49
C GLN A 52 -20.10 -29.41 -27.67
N ARG A 53 -19.34 -30.30 -28.31
CA ARG A 53 -18.65 -31.42 -27.64
C ARG A 53 -17.68 -30.91 -26.58
N PHE A 54 -16.90 -29.88 -26.90
CA PHE A 54 -16.03 -29.21 -25.93
C PHE A 54 -16.80 -28.67 -24.72
N LEU A 55 -17.91 -27.96 -24.94
CA LEU A 55 -18.75 -27.44 -23.85
C LEU A 55 -19.32 -28.56 -22.96
N LEU A 56 -19.78 -29.66 -23.55
CA LEU A 56 -20.39 -30.76 -22.81
C LEU A 56 -19.37 -31.59 -22.03
N HIS A 57 -18.24 -31.95 -22.65
CA HIS A 57 -17.31 -32.93 -22.10
C HIS A 57 -16.16 -32.30 -21.32
N GLU A 58 -15.62 -31.18 -21.79
CA GLU A 58 -14.47 -30.51 -21.15
C GLU A 58 -14.94 -29.40 -20.20
N GLN A 59 -15.98 -28.64 -20.55
CA GLN A 59 -16.49 -27.54 -19.72
C GLN A 59 -17.61 -27.94 -18.76
N GLN A 60 -18.19 -29.13 -18.95
CA GLN A 60 -19.34 -29.65 -18.18
C GLN A 60 -20.57 -28.72 -18.19
N GLU A 61 -20.80 -28.03 -19.32
CA GLU A 61 -21.89 -27.06 -19.51
C GLU A 61 -23.15 -27.74 -20.04
N LEU A 62 -24.06 -28.15 -19.14
CA LEU A 62 -25.26 -28.90 -19.50
C LEU A 62 -26.21 -28.17 -20.46
N TRP A 63 -26.23 -26.83 -20.46
CA TRP A 63 -27.06 -26.05 -21.37
C TRP A 63 -26.65 -26.24 -22.84
N ALA A 64 -25.42 -26.70 -23.10
CA ALA A 64 -24.92 -26.97 -24.45
C ALA A 64 -25.57 -28.20 -25.12
N GLN A 65 -26.44 -28.93 -24.41
CA GLN A 65 -27.32 -29.94 -25.03
C GLN A 65 -28.24 -29.31 -26.07
N ASP A 66 -28.61 -28.03 -25.88
CA ASP A 66 -29.37 -27.24 -26.85
C ASP A 66 -28.41 -26.59 -27.86
N LEU A 67 -28.35 -27.18 -29.06
CA LEU A 67 -27.48 -26.70 -30.15
C LEU A 67 -27.78 -25.24 -30.56
N ASN A 68 -29.01 -24.76 -30.37
CA ASN A 68 -29.35 -23.38 -30.71
C ASN A 68 -28.69 -22.39 -29.75
N LYS A 69 -28.60 -22.73 -28.46
CA LYS A 69 -27.87 -21.90 -27.48
C LYS A 69 -26.37 -21.90 -27.75
N VAL A 70 -25.81 -23.03 -28.18
CA VAL A 70 -24.40 -23.10 -28.60
C VAL A 70 -24.16 -22.19 -29.80
N ARG A 71 -25.05 -22.23 -30.81
CA ARG A 71 -25.00 -21.35 -31.99
C ARG A 71 -25.05 -19.88 -31.60
N GLU A 72 -25.98 -19.51 -30.71
CA GLU A 72 -26.10 -18.14 -30.19
C GLU A 72 -24.82 -17.69 -29.47
N ARG A 73 -24.25 -18.54 -28.61
CA ARG A 73 -23.00 -18.25 -27.88
C ARG A 73 -21.83 -17.98 -28.83
N MET A 74 -21.66 -18.82 -29.85
CA MET A 74 -20.59 -18.64 -30.85
C MET A 74 -20.82 -17.36 -31.67
N THR A 75 -22.06 -17.14 -32.15
CA THR A 75 -22.38 -15.98 -32.99
C THR A 75 -22.16 -14.67 -32.23
N LYS A 76 -22.59 -14.61 -30.96
CA LYS A 76 -22.37 -13.44 -30.09
C LYS A 76 -20.89 -13.15 -29.85
N PHE A 77 -20.05 -14.19 -29.77
CA PHE A 77 -18.62 -14.02 -29.54
C PHE A 77 -17.86 -13.57 -30.80
N ILE A 78 -18.25 -14.07 -31.98
CA ILE A 78 -17.58 -13.74 -33.25
C ILE A 78 -17.84 -12.29 -33.67
N ASP A 79 -19.07 -11.78 -33.42
CA ASP A 79 -19.51 -10.40 -33.72
C ASP A 79 -19.15 -9.93 -35.15
N ASP A 80 -19.15 -10.85 -36.12
CA ASP A 80 -18.72 -10.58 -37.49
C ASP A 80 -19.93 -10.59 -38.43
N THR A 81 -20.38 -9.39 -38.79
CA THR A 81 -21.46 -9.19 -39.78
C THR A 81 -21.03 -9.48 -41.22
N MET A 82 -19.75 -9.80 -41.47
CA MET A 82 -19.18 -9.99 -42.80
C MET A 82 -19.00 -11.46 -43.20
N ARG A 83 -19.18 -12.42 -42.28
CA ARG A 83 -19.12 -13.86 -42.62
C ARG A 83 -20.43 -14.32 -43.27
N GLU A 84 -20.41 -14.51 -44.58
CA GLU A 84 -21.50 -15.11 -45.37
C GLU A 84 -21.61 -16.65 -45.16
N THR A 85 -21.61 -17.14 -43.92
CA THR A 85 -21.71 -18.58 -43.61
C THR A 85 -22.97 -18.91 -42.83
N ALA A 86 -23.68 -19.97 -43.25
CA ALA A 86 -24.95 -20.39 -42.66
C ALA A 86 -24.83 -20.95 -41.23
N GLU A 87 -23.66 -21.47 -40.83
CA GLU A 87 -23.37 -21.91 -39.46
C GLU A 87 -22.06 -21.28 -38.94
N PRO A 88 -22.02 -20.89 -37.64
CA PRO A 88 -20.83 -20.28 -37.06
C PRO A 88 -19.72 -21.30 -36.82
N PHE A 89 -18.48 -20.87 -36.99
CA PHE A 89 -17.26 -21.61 -36.65
C PHE A 89 -16.21 -20.63 -36.11
N LEU A 90 -15.25 -21.14 -35.33
CA LEU A 90 -14.13 -20.37 -34.81
C LEU A 90 -12.83 -20.84 -35.45
N PHE A 91 -11.97 -19.94 -35.89
CA PHE A 91 -10.58 -20.29 -36.15
C PHE A 91 -9.85 -20.66 -34.84
N VAL A 92 -8.73 -21.36 -34.91
CA VAL A 92 -7.99 -21.78 -33.71
C VAL A 92 -7.60 -20.60 -32.82
N ASP A 93 -7.15 -19.49 -33.40
CA ASP A 93 -6.80 -18.26 -32.68
C ASP A 93 -8.01 -17.58 -32.04
N GLU A 94 -9.18 -17.64 -32.69
CA GLU A 94 -10.45 -17.18 -32.14
C GLU A 94 -10.93 -18.07 -31.00
N PHE A 95 -10.80 -19.39 -31.12
CA PHE A 95 -11.08 -20.32 -30.03
C PHE A 95 -10.14 -20.11 -28.84
N LEU A 96 -8.84 -19.90 -29.08
CA LEU A 96 -7.90 -19.50 -28.03
C LEU A 96 -8.30 -18.17 -27.38
N THR A 97 -8.80 -17.22 -28.16
CA THR A 97 -9.29 -15.95 -27.63
C THR A 97 -10.57 -16.13 -26.82
N TYR A 98 -11.47 -17.01 -27.26
CA TYR A 98 -12.64 -17.43 -26.49
C TYR A 98 -12.24 -18.03 -25.14
N LEU A 99 -11.19 -18.85 -25.08
CA LEU A 99 -10.75 -19.46 -23.81
C LEU A 99 -10.35 -18.42 -22.75
N PHE A 100 -9.78 -17.27 -23.15
CA PHE A 100 -9.43 -16.15 -22.25
C PHE A 100 -10.56 -15.12 -22.09
N SER A 101 -11.65 -15.23 -22.85
CA SER A 101 -12.74 -14.25 -22.86
C SER A 101 -13.59 -14.27 -21.57
N ARG A 102 -14.38 -13.21 -21.36
CA ARG A 102 -15.32 -13.13 -20.23
C ARG A 102 -16.46 -14.15 -20.39
N GLU A 103 -16.81 -14.50 -21.63
CA GLU A 103 -17.76 -15.54 -21.96
C GLU A 103 -17.27 -16.93 -21.49
N ASN A 104 -15.97 -17.11 -21.29
CA ASN A 104 -15.44 -18.34 -20.71
C ASN A 104 -15.03 -18.18 -19.24
N SER A 105 -15.56 -17.17 -18.54
CA SER A 105 -15.23 -16.90 -17.14
C SER A 105 -15.46 -18.12 -16.25
N ILE A 106 -14.57 -18.27 -15.26
CA ILE A 106 -14.68 -19.24 -14.17
C ILE A 106 -15.91 -18.96 -13.30
N TRP A 107 -16.35 -17.70 -13.21
CA TRP A 107 -17.53 -17.29 -12.46
C TRP A 107 -18.81 -17.81 -13.11
N ASP A 108 -19.72 -18.35 -12.31
CA ASP A 108 -21.05 -18.76 -12.75
C ASP A 108 -22.01 -17.57 -12.69
N GLU A 109 -22.40 -17.07 -13.87
CA GLU A 109 -23.27 -15.91 -14.07
C GLU A 109 -24.64 -16.06 -13.38
N LYS A 110 -25.06 -17.28 -12.99
CA LYS A 110 -26.30 -17.47 -12.22
C LYS A 110 -26.30 -16.71 -10.88
N TYR A 111 -25.12 -16.46 -10.31
CA TYR A 111 -24.97 -15.73 -9.05
C TYR A 111 -24.98 -14.20 -9.24
N ASP A 112 -24.97 -13.70 -10.48
CA ASP A 112 -25.19 -12.28 -10.77
C ASP A 112 -26.67 -11.89 -10.67
N VAL A 113 -27.57 -12.88 -10.56
CA VAL A 113 -29.01 -12.68 -10.37
C VAL A 113 -29.36 -12.89 -8.90
N VAL A 114 -30.29 -12.06 -8.40
CA VAL A 114 -30.81 -12.16 -7.03
C VAL A 114 -31.78 -13.32 -6.92
N ASP A 115 -31.57 -14.23 -5.98
CA ASP A 115 -32.57 -15.23 -5.62
C ASP A 115 -33.52 -14.66 -4.57
N MET A 116 -34.73 -14.31 -4.99
CA MET A 116 -35.75 -13.75 -4.10
C MET A 116 -36.25 -14.74 -3.05
N GLN A 117 -36.07 -16.05 -3.22
CA GLN A 117 -36.42 -17.04 -2.20
C GLN A 117 -35.45 -16.94 -1.01
N ASP A 118 -34.17 -16.71 -1.30
CA ASP A 118 -33.11 -16.57 -0.31
C ASP A 118 -33.25 -15.32 0.55
N MET A 119 -34.08 -14.34 0.16
CA MET A 119 -34.20 -13.02 0.83
C MET A 119 -35.30 -12.93 1.89
N ASN A 120 -35.92 -14.06 2.26
CA ASN A 120 -37.08 -14.11 3.17
C ASN A 120 -36.77 -14.65 4.58
N ASN A 121 -35.52 -14.96 4.90
CA ASN A 121 -35.11 -15.36 6.25
C ASN A 121 -34.97 -14.11 7.17
N PRO A 122 -34.95 -14.28 8.50
CA PRO A 122 -34.61 -13.19 9.43
C PRO A 122 -33.27 -12.53 9.11
N LEU A 123 -33.15 -11.21 9.36
CA LEU A 123 -31.93 -10.45 9.07
C LEU A 123 -30.66 -11.02 9.75
N SER A 124 -30.81 -11.70 10.89
CA SER A 124 -29.72 -12.38 11.60
C SER A 124 -29.08 -13.53 10.82
N HIS A 125 -29.76 -14.07 9.81
CA HIS A 125 -29.30 -15.19 9.00
C HIS A 125 -28.48 -14.79 7.77
N TYR A 126 -28.13 -13.51 7.61
CA TYR A 126 -27.36 -13.03 6.46
C TYR A 126 -26.02 -12.50 6.91
N TRP A 127 -24.98 -12.72 6.10
CA TRP A 127 -23.85 -11.80 6.12
C TRP A 127 -24.25 -10.51 5.42
N ILE A 128 -23.81 -9.38 5.97
CA ILE A 128 -24.20 -8.03 5.54
C ILE A 128 -22.92 -7.25 5.26
N SER A 129 -22.77 -6.79 4.02
CA SER A 129 -21.59 -6.02 3.60
C SER A 129 -21.51 -4.73 4.42
N SER A 130 -20.42 -4.55 5.18
CA SER A 130 -20.32 -3.55 6.24
C SER A 130 -19.02 -2.76 6.15
N SER A 131 -19.13 -1.44 6.24
CA SER A 131 -18.01 -0.49 6.23
C SER A 131 -17.77 0.07 7.63
N HIS A 132 -16.49 0.29 7.95
CA HIS A 132 -16.02 0.99 9.14
C HIS A 132 -15.48 2.37 8.76
N ASN A 133 -15.80 3.39 9.57
CA ASN A 133 -15.44 4.79 9.33
C ASN A 133 -15.61 5.20 7.87
N THR A 134 -16.80 4.95 7.32
CA THR A 134 -17.13 5.03 5.89
C THR A 134 -16.78 6.37 5.24
N TYR A 135 -16.75 7.44 6.04
CA TYR A 135 -16.42 8.78 5.58
C TYR A 135 -14.95 8.94 5.17
N LEU A 136 -14.02 8.08 5.62
CA LEU A 136 -12.59 8.22 5.38
C LEU A 136 -12.15 7.68 4.01
N THR A 137 -11.28 8.43 3.35
CA THR A 137 -10.68 8.05 2.04
C THR A 137 -9.30 7.40 2.17
N GLY A 138 -8.67 7.44 3.34
CA GLY A 138 -7.34 6.88 3.59
C GLY A 138 -7.13 6.43 5.03
N ASP A 139 -6.02 6.86 5.64
CA ASP A 139 -5.65 6.56 7.03
C ASP A 139 -6.64 7.16 8.06
N GLN A 140 -6.60 6.66 9.29
CA GLN A 140 -7.52 7.06 10.35
C GLN A 140 -7.18 8.43 10.99
N LEU A 141 -6.07 9.08 10.64
CA LEU A 141 -5.57 10.24 11.39
C LEU A 141 -5.61 11.55 10.60
N ARG A 142 -5.39 11.51 9.29
CA ARG A 142 -5.05 12.67 8.45
C ARG A 142 -5.77 12.64 7.11
N SER A 143 -6.35 11.51 6.71
CA SER A 143 -7.00 11.41 5.42
C SER A 143 -8.22 12.33 5.29
N GLU A 144 -8.58 12.61 4.05
CA GLU A 144 -9.79 13.37 3.76
C GLU A 144 -11.04 12.54 4.12
N SER A 145 -11.98 13.16 4.82
CA SER A 145 -13.36 12.69 4.90
C SER A 145 -14.14 13.19 3.69
N SER A 146 -14.92 12.34 3.04
CA SER A 146 -15.64 12.68 1.82
C SER A 146 -17.03 12.05 1.74
N THR A 147 -18.00 12.78 1.21
CA THR A 147 -19.31 12.22 0.84
C THR A 147 -19.18 11.16 -0.24
N GLU A 148 -18.19 11.28 -1.13
CA GLU A 148 -17.91 10.31 -2.19
C GLU A 148 -17.53 8.93 -1.63
N ALA A 149 -16.93 8.87 -0.44
CA ALA A 149 -16.61 7.60 0.21
C ALA A 149 -17.89 6.80 0.54
N TYR A 150 -18.96 7.48 0.98
CA TYR A 150 -20.29 6.86 1.15
C TYR A 150 -20.86 6.38 -0.18
N ILE A 151 -20.80 7.23 -1.22
CA ILE A 151 -21.32 6.91 -2.55
C ILE A 151 -20.64 5.65 -3.10
N ARG A 152 -19.31 5.58 -3.03
CA ARG A 152 -18.53 4.43 -3.48
C ARG A 152 -18.87 3.18 -2.69
N CYS A 153 -18.96 3.24 -1.36
CA CYS A 153 -19.34 2.09 -0.55
C CYS A 153 -20.74 1.56 -0.92
N LEU A 154 -21.73 2.45 -1.03
CA LEU A 154 -23.10 2.06 -1.39
C LEU A 154 -23.16 1.47 -2.80
N ARG A 155 -22.48 2.07 -3.78
CA ARG A 155 -22.37 1.55 -5.15
C ARG A 155 -21.60 0.23 -5.24
N ALA A 156 -20.67 -0.03 -4.33
CA ALA A 156 -20.01 -1.33 -4.18
C ALA A 156 -20.90 -2.40 -3.51
N GLY A 157 -22.15 -2.08 -3.17
CA GLY A 157 -23.10 -2.99 -2.53
C GLY A 157 -23.01 -3.04 -1.01
N CYS A 158 -22.27 -2.12 -0.36
CA CYS A 158 -22.23 -2.03 1.10
C CYS A 158 -23.60 -1.65 1.67
N ARG A 159 -24.04 -2.31 2.74
CA ARG A 159 -25.38 -2.18 3.36
C ARG A 159 -25.35 -1.73 4.82
N CYS A 160 -24.19 -1.71 5.47
CA CYS A 160 -24.02 -1.10 6.79
C CYS A 160 -22.88 -0.09 6.74
N ILE A 161 -23.20 1.19 6.95
CA ILE A 161 -22.25 2.32 6.85
C ILE A 161 -22.23 3.12 8.14
N GLU A 162 -21.12 3.80 8.40
CA GLU A 162 -20.83 4.46 9.68
C GLU A 162 -20.81 5.99 9.58
N LEU A 163 -21.37 6.67 10.58
CA LEU A 163 -21.41 8.12 10.70
C LEU A 163 -20.94 8.52 12.11
N ASP A 164 -19.77 9.14 12.20
CA ASP A 164 -19.23 9.69 13.45
C ASP A 164 -19.63 11.16 13.57
N CYS A 165 -20.70 11.42 14.32
CA CYS A 165 -21.35 12.71 14.38
C CYS A 165 -20.83 13.53 15.55
N TRP A 166 -20.31 14.72 15.26
CA TRP A 166 -19.78 15.67 16.23
C TRP A 166 -20.46 17.03 16.08
N ASP A 167 -20.48 17.81 17.16
CA ASP A 167 -20.99 19.18 17.10
C ASP A 167 -20.18 20.01 16.09
N GLY A 168 -20.89 20.62 15.15
CA GLY A 168 -20.28 21.49 14.14
C GLY A 168 -20.57 22.98 14.37
N PRO A 169 -19.90 23.84 13.60
CA PRO A 169 -20.19 25.28 13.61
C PRO A 169 -21.64 25.52 13.17
N ASP A 170 -22.24 26.60 13.68
CA ASP A 170 -23.63 27.01 13.36
C ASP A 170 -24.74 26.09 13.90
N GLY A 171 -24.45 25.26 14.89
CA GLY A 171 -25.46 24.38 15.51
C GLY A 171 -25.85 23.19 14.63
N LYS A 172 -25.04 22.86 13.62
CA LYS A 172 -25.26 21.74 12.71
C LYS A 172 -24.16 20.68 12.87
N PRO A 173 -24.50 19.39 12.94
CA PRO A 173 -23.51 18.34 13.10
C PRO A 173 -22.56 18.24 11.89
N ILE A 174 -21.34 17.81 12.18
CA ILE A 174 -20.31 17.46 11.21
C ILE A 174 -19.88 16.00 11.42
N ILE A 175 -19.28 15.42 10.39
CA ILE A 175 -18.73 14.07 10.42
C ILE A 175 -17.22 14.13 10.18
N TYR A 176 -16.46 13.52 11.09
CA TYR A 176 -15.02 13.30 11.00
C TYR A 176 -14.59 12.33 12.10
N HIS A 177 -13.35 11.82 12.02
CA HIS A 177 -12.82 10.98 13.08
C HIS A 177 -12.36 11.85 14.26
N GLY A 178 -13.02 11.71 15.40
CA GLY A 178 -12.88 12.57 16.56
C GLY A 178 -11.43 12.81 16.99
N TRP A 179 -11.11 14.05 17.32
CA TRP A 179 -9.78 14.45 17.81
C TRP A 179 -8.63 14.21 16.83
N THR A 180 -8.89 13.93 15.54
CA THR A 180 -7.86 13.75 14.51
C THR A 180 -7.79 14.94 13.56
N ARG A 181 -6.89 14.88 12.57
CA ARG A 181 -6.77 15.87 11.48
C ARG A 181 -7.58 15.52 10.24
N THR A 182 -8.41 14.48 10.30
CA THR A 182 -9.31 14.15 9.19
C THR A 182 -10.19 15.35 8.87
N THR A 183 -10.43 15.60 7.59
CA THR A 183 -11.26 16.74 7.18
C THR A 183 -12.70 16.54 7.67
N LYS A 184 -13.45 17.63 7.80
CA LYS A 184 -14.81 17.62 8.32
C LYS A 184 -15.79 17.79 7.17
N ILE A 185 -16.79 16.91 7.10
CA ILE A 185 -17.90 17.00 6.13
C ILE A 185 -19.21 17.28 6.85
N LYS A 186 -20.16 17.92 6.16
CA LYS A 186 -21.45 18.28 6.77
C LYS A 186 -22.34 17.05 6.88
N PHE A 187 -23.04 16.92 8.00
CA PHE A 187 -24.02 15.86 8.20
C PHE A 187 -25.13 15.89 7.14
N ASP A 188 -25.65 17.07 6.81
CA ASP A 188 -26.70 17.26 5.79
C ASP A 188 -26.28 16.68 4.43
N ASP A 189 -25.05 16.98 3.99
CA ASP A 189 -24.52 16.52 2.69
C ASP A 189 -24.36 14.99 2.66
N VAL A 190 -23.95 14.40 3.79
CA VAL A 190 -23.84 12.93 3.93
C VAL A 190 -25.21 12.26 3.89
N VAL A 191 -26.22 12.78 4.60
CA VAL A 191 -27.57 12.21 4.58
C VAL A 191 -28.20 12.33 3.19
N GLN A 192 -27.94 13.44 2.49
CA GLN A 192 -28.38 13.62 1.09
C GLN A 192 -27.70 12.60 0.16
N ALA A 193 -26.39 12.41 0.27
CA ALA A 193 -25.67 11.39 -0.51
C ALA A 193 -26.20 9.97 -0.24
N ILE A 194 -26.51 9.65 1.02
CA ILE A 194 -27.13 8.37 1.38
C ILE A 194 -28.52 8.23 0.74
N ARG A 195 -29.38 9.25 0.81
CA ARG A 195 -30.70 9.24 0.17
C ARG A 195 -30.60 8.90 -1.32
N ASP A 196 -29.68 9.55 -2.03
CA ASP A 196 -29.57 9.48 -3.49
C ASP A 196 -28.90 8.18 -3.96
N HIS A 197 -28.09 7.53 -3.12
CA HIS A 197 -27.27 6.38 -3.52
C HIS A 197 -27.55 5.07 -2.79
N ALA A 198 -28.32 5.07 -1.69
CA ALA A 198 -28.57 3.88 -0.88
C ALA A 198 -29.09 2.71 -1.73
N PHE A 199 -29.99 2.97 -2.67
CA PHE A 199 -30.71 1.92 -3.40
C PHE A 199 -30.38 1.80 -4.89
N VAL A 200 -29.29 2.46 -5.36
CA VAL A 200 -28.90 2.45 -6.78
C VAL A 200 -28.49 1.06 -7.27
N THR A 201 -27.76 0.30 -6.45
CA THR A 201 -27.23 -1.02 -6.82
C THR A 201 -27.93 -2.18 -6.13
N SER A 202 -28.71 -1.91 -5.09
CA SER A 202 -29.44 -2.91 -4.32
C SER A 202 -30.66 -2.29 -3.65
N SER A 203 -31.83 -2.88 -3.83
CA SER A 203 -33.09 -2.42 -3.19
C SER A 203 -33.20 -2.84 -1.71
N PHE A 204 -32.27 -3.66 -1.21
CA PHE A 204 -32.32 -4.19 0.15
C PHE A 204 -31.86 -3.17 1.19
N PRO A 205 -32.26 -3.32 2.48
CA PRO A 205 -32.12 -2.27 3.48
C PRO A 205 -30.68 -1.80 3.71
N VAL A 206 -30.55 -0.56 4.18
CA VAL A 206 -29.27 0.04 4.59
C VAL A 206 -29.32 0.36 6.08
N ILE A 207 -28.29 -0.04 6.83
CA ILE A 207 -28.11 0.24 8.26
C ILE A 207 -27.12 1.39 8.43
N LEU A 208 -27.54 2.43 9.14
CA LEU A 208 -26.68 3.55 9.54
C LEU A 208 -26.20 3.32 10.97
N SER A 209 -24.92 2.99 11.13
CA SER A 209 -24.24 2.89 12.42
C SER A 209 -23.80 4.29 12.86
N ILE A 210 -24.51 4.87 13.82
CA ILE A 210 -24.19 6.22 14.33
C ILE A 210 -23.28 6.10 15.55
N GLU A 211 -22.09 6.70 15.48
CA GLU A 211 -21.28 7.03 16.65
C GLU A 211 -21.53 8.50 16.99
N GLU A 212 -22.07 8.76 18.18
CA GLU A 212 -22.71 10.03 18.52
C GLU A 212 -21.94 10.76 19.62
N HIS A 213 -21.53 11.99 19.31
CA HIS A 213 -20.75 12.89 20.16
C HIS A 213 -21.28 14.34 20.14
N CYS A 214 -22.52 14.53 19.69
CA CYS A 214 -23.18 15.82 19.58
C CYS A 214 -23.91 16.20 20.89
N SER A 215 -24.12 17.50 21.07
CA SER A 215 -25.06 18.04 22.04
C SER A 215 -26.51 17.61 21.73
N VAL A 216 -27.37 17.62 22.75
CA VAL A 216 -28.80 17.26 22.60
C VAL A 216 -29.50 18.09 21.52
N GLU A 217 -29.14 19.36 21.40
CA GLU A 217 -29.69 20.26 20.40
C GLU A 217 -29.34 19.80 18.97
N GLN A 218 -28.07 19.47 18.73
CA GLN A 218 -27.62 18.97 17.44
C GLN A 218 -28.12 17.53 17.18
N GLN A 219 -28.33 16.70 18.21
CA GLN A 219 -29.02 15.41 18.06
C GLN A 219 -30.48 15.58 17.60
N ARG A 220 -31.21 16.59 18.11
CA ARG A 220 -32.55 16.91 17.60
C ARG A 220 -32.50 17.35 16.14
N TYR A 221 -31.47 18.11 15.77
CA TYR A 221 -31.24 18.47 14.37
C TYR A 221 -30.99 17.23 13.50
N MET A 222 -30.15 16.29 13.94
CA MET A 222 -29.93 15.01 13.23
C MET A 222 -31.25 14.27 13.02
N ALA A 223 -32.07 14.13 14.06
CA ALA A 223 -33.36 13.46 13.97
C ALA A 223 -34.32 14.16 12.99
N LYS A 224 -34.32 15.50 12.97
CA LYS A 224 -35.08 16.30 12.01
C LYS A 224 -34.63 16.03 10.58
N VAL A 225 -33.32 16.15 10.30
CA VAL A 225 -32.75 15.94 8.97
C VAL A 225 -33.00 14.51 8.48
N PHE A 226 -32.84 13.49 9.34
CA PHE A 226 -33.18 12.11 8.95
C PHE A 226 -34.65 12.01 8.51
N LYS A 227 -35.60 12.59 9.25
CA LYS A 227 -37.02 12.54 8.90
C LYS A 227 -37.33 13.31 7.61
N GLU A 228 -36.77 14.51 7.45
CA GLU A 228 -37.02 15.37 6.29
C GLU A 228 -36.36 14.85 5.01
N VAL A 229 -35.10 14.42 5.10
CA VAL A 229 -34.29 14.00 3.95
C VAL A 229 -34.51 12.54 3.62
N LEU A 230 -34.73 11.62 4.56
CA LEU A 230 -34.96 10.21 4.21
C LEU A 230 -36.45 9.89 4.01
N GLY A 231 -37.36 10.67 4.61
CA GLY A 231 -38.81 10.52 4.43
C GLY A 231 -39.27 9.09 4.66
N ASP A 232 -40.02 8.54 3.69
CA ASP A 232 -40.57 7.18 3.76
C ASP A 232 -39.52 6.06 3.68
N LEU A 233 -38.28 6.37 3.26
CA LEU A 233 -37.18 5.41 3.28
C LEU A 233 -36.76 5.12 4.73
N LEU A 234 -36.94 6.06 5.66
CA LEU A 234 -36.55 5.86 7.05
C LEU A 234 -37.51 4.90 7.78
N LEU A 235 -36.97 3.85 8.38
CA LEU A 235 -37.74 2.96 9.22
C LEU A 235 -37.98 3.61 10.59
N THR A 236 -39.23 3.97 10.86
CA THR A 236 -39.65 4.63 12.12
C THR A 236 -40.53 3.76 13.02
N LYS A 237 -41.01 2.62 12.51
CA LYS A 237 -41.87 1.68 13.24
C LYS A 237 -41.46 0.23 12.96
N PRO A 238 -41.70 -0.71 13.89
CA PRO A 238 -41.54 -2.14 13.61
C PRO A 238 -42.46 -2.56 12.46
N THR A 239 -42.00 -3.48 11.61
CA THR A 239 -42.80 -4.11 10.55
C THR A 239 -43.96 -4.91 11.14
N GLU A 240 -43.69 -5.64 12.23
CA GLU A 240 -44.66 -6.45 12.96
C GLU A 240 -44.41 -6.30 14.48
N ALA A 241 -45.42 -5.88 15.23
CA ALA A 241 -45.28 -5.56 16.66
C ALA A 241 -45.11 -6.78 17.57
N SER A 242 -45.54 -7.96 17.13
CA SER A 242 -45.54 -9.21 17.90
C SER A 242 -44.56 -10.27 17.37
N ALA A 243 -43.68 -9.90 16.44
CA ALA A 243 -42.69 -10.82 15.88
C ALA A 243 -41.64 -11.19 16.93
N ASP A 244 -41.28 -12.47 16.99
CA ASP A 244 -40.24 -13.05 17.85
C ASP A 244 -38.85 -13.05 17.19
N GLN A 245 -38.78 -12.67 15.91
CA GLN A 245 -37.57 -12.64 15.08
C GLN A 245 -37.41 -11.30 14.35
N LEU A 246 -36.19 -11.02 13.89
CA LEU A 246 -35.92 -9.86 13.03
C LEU A 246 -36.64 -10.03 11.68
N PRO A 247 -37.14 -8.95 11.07
CA PRO A 247 -37.72 -9.00 9.72
C PRO A 247 -36.69 -9.44 8.68
N SER A 248 -37.18 -9.91 7.54
CA SER A 248 -36.33 -10.29 6.41
C SER A 248 -35.85 -9.08 5.59
N PRO A 249 -34.75 -9.22 4.83
CA PRO A 249 -34.35 -8.22 3.84
C PRO A 249 -35.48 -7.86 2.88
N SER A 250 -36.29 -8.83 2.43
CA SER A 250 -37.46 -8.58 1.58
C SER A 250 -38.52 -7.70 2.24
N GLN A 251 -38.83 -7.90 3.52
CA GLN A 251 -39.80 -7.08 4.27
C GLN A 251 -39.31 -5.64 4.49
N LEU A 252 -37.99 -5.43 4.42
CA LEU A 252 -37.33 -4.14 4.66
C LEU A 252 -36.80 -3.50 3.37
N ARG A 253 -37.30 -3.90 2.20
CA ARG A 253 -36.91 -3.31 0.91
C ARG A 253 -37.08 -1.79 0.94
N GLU A 254 -36.08 -1.08 0.44
CA GLU A 254 -36.01 0.38 0.39
C GLU A 254 -36.13 1.05 1.75
N LYS A 255 -35.71 0.36 2.83
CA LYS A 255 -35.67 0.92 4.19
C LYS A 255 -34.26 1.22 4.68
N ILE A 256 -34.14 2.35 5.37
CA ILE A 256 -32.95 2.79 6.07
C ILE A 256 -33.19 2.62 7.56
N ILE A 257 -32.31 1.90 8.24
CA ILE A 257 -32.41 1.51 9.65
C ILE A 257 -31.36 2.26 10.45
N ILE A 258 -31.76 2.92 11.54
CA ILE A 258 -30.84 3.60 12.44
C ILE A 258 -30.36 2.64 13.54
N LYS A 259 -29.05 2.44 13.63
CA LYS A 259 -28.37 1.83 14.78
C LYS A 259 -27.81 2.94 15.66
N HIS A 260 -28.43 3.15 16.81
CA HIS A 260 -27.98 4.11 17.82
C HIS A 260 -28.47 3.68 19.22
N LYS A 261 -27.93 4.28 20.29
CA LYS A 261 -28.42 4.07 21.65
C LYS A 261 -29.91 4.48 21.74
N LYS A 262 -30.68 3.74 22.56
CA LYS A 262 -32.11 3.98 22.76
C LYS A 262 -32.42 4.21 24.25
N LEU A 263 -33.27 5.19 24.53
CA LEU A 263 -33.82 5.43 25.86
C LEU A 263 -34.89 4.37 26.21
N GLY A 264 -34.92 3.97 27.47
CA GLY A 264 -35.94 3.10 28.04
C GLY A 264 -37.30 3.81 28.17
N PRO A 265 -38.38 3.06 28.50
CA PRO A 265 -39.74 3.59 28.57
C PRO A 265 -39.95 4.74 29.56
N ARG A 266 -39.04 4.93 30.52
CA ARG A 266 -39.09 6.00 31.54
C ARG A 266 -38.11 7.15 31.28
N GLY A 267 -37.45 7.15 30.11
CA GLY A 267 -36.41 8.13 29.77
C GLY A 267 -35.05 7.84 30.43
N ASP A 268 -34.90 6.68 31.06
CA ASP A 268 -33.65 6.15 31.57
C ASP A 268 -32.81 5.53 30.45
N VAL A 269 -31.48 5.59 30.58
CA VAL A 269 -30.54 4.98 29.63
C VAL A 269 -30.50 3.47 29.96
N ASP A 270 -31.06 2.63 29.07
CA ASP A 270 -31.17 1.17 29.24
C ASP A 270 -29.82 0.46 28.99
N VAL A 271 -28.79 0.89 29.73
CA VAL A 271 -27.42 0.37 29.63
C VAL A 271 -26.73 0.51 30.98
N ASN A 272 -26.25 -0.60 31.55
CA ASN A 272 -25.35 -0.58 32.71
C ASN A 272 -24.04 0.09 32.29
N VAL A 273 -23.86 1.35 32.68
CA VAL A 273 -22.65 2.13 32.39
C VAL A 273 -21.60 1.83 33.46
N GLU A 274 -20.93 0.68 33.33
CA GLU A 274 -19.62 0.52 33.93
C GLU A 274 -18.58 0.55 32.81
N ASP A 275 -17.53 1.35 33.02
CA ASP A 275 -16.33 1.52 32.20
C ASP A 275 -16.42 2.37 30.91
N LYS A 276 -16.52 3.69 31.10
CA LYS A 276 -15.80 4.65 30.25
C LYS A 276 -14.72 5.37 31.07
N LYS A 277 -13.50 4.84 31.07
CA LYS A 277 -12.32 5.72 31.21
C LYS A 277 -12.19 6.48 29.89
N ASP A 278 -12.74 7.68 29.83
CA ASP A 278 -12.34 8.62 28.77
C ASP A 278 -10.88 9.00 29.05
N GLU A 279 -9.95 8.33 28.37
CA GLU A 279 -8.57 8.78 28.26
C GLU A 279 -8.59 10.11 27.50
N HIS A 280 -8.15 11.20 28.14
CA HIS A 280 -7.83 12.44 27.44
C HIS A 280 -6.70 12.15 26.44
N LYS A 281 -7.06 11.91 25.17
CA LYS A 281 -6.10 11.71 24.09
C LYS A 281 -5.81 13.06 23.45
N THR A 282 -4.66 13.64 23.80
CA THR A 282 -4.12 14.80 23.06
C THR A 282 -3.28 14.26 21.91
N GLN A 283 -3.65 14.58 20.68
CA GLN A 283 -2.95 14.12 19.48
C GLN A 283 -2.96 15.21 18.40
N GLY A 284 -1.95 15.20 17.53
CA GLY A 284 -1.74 16.25 16.55
C GLY A 284 -0.28 16.34 16.10
N GLU A 285 0.02 17.30 15.23
CA GLU A 285 1.38 17.48 14.71
C GLU A 285 2.20 18.42 15.60
N LEU A 286 3.43 18.02 15.85
CA LEU A 286 4.43 18.85 16.50
C LEU A 286 5.70 18.85 15.65
N TYR A 287 6.38 19.98 15.60
CA TYR A 287 7.75 20.01 15.11
C TYR A 287 8.66 19.56 16.23
N MET A 288 9.54 18.61 15.96
CA MET A 288 10.58 18.17 16.90
C MET A 288 11.92 18.71 16.41
N TRP A 289 12.75 19.19 17.32
CA TRP A 289 14.09 19.64 16.95
C TRP A 289 15.00 18.43 16.72
N ASP A 290 15.46 18.25 15.49
CA ASP A 290 16.51 17.27 15.18
C ASP A 290 17.86 17.90 15.52
N SER A 291 18.48 17.42 16.60
CA SER A 291 19.78 17.91 17.07
C SER A 291 20.94 17.53 16.13
N ILE A 292 20.73 16.59 15.21
CA ILE A 292 21.72 16.13 14.23
C ILE A 292 21.65 16.99 12.96
N ASP A 293 20.46 17.12 12.39
CA ASP A 293 20.24 17.91 11.17
C ASP A 293 20.10 19.42 11.44
N GLN A 294 20.05 19.82 12.72
CA GLN A 294 19.87 21.20 13.17
C GLN A 294 18.67 21.87 12.48
N LYS A 295 17.58 21.12 12.35
CA LYS A 295 16.33 21.55 11.72
C LYS A 295 15.12 21.05 12.50
N TRP A 296 14.00 21.74 12.33
CA TRP A 296 12.70 21.25 12.78
C TRP A 296 12.18 20.21 11.80
N THR A 297 11.87 19.01 12.29
CA THR A 297 11.20 17.96 11.52
C THR A 297 9.78 17.79 12.03
N ARG A 298 8.83 17.48 11.17
CA ARG A 298 7.41 17.49 11.53
C ARG A 298 6.94 16.08 11.86
N HIS A 299 6.39 15.85 13.05
CA HIS A 299 5.98 14.53 13.51
C HIS A 299 4.52 14.52 13.95
N TYR A 300 3.85 13.37 13.77
CA TYR A 300 2.53 13.16 14.36
C TYR A 300 2.74 12.61 15.77
N CYS A 301 2.18 13.29 16.76
CA CYS A 301 2.33 12.99 18.18
C CYS A 301 0.97 12.60 18.79
N ALA A 302 0.97 11.67 19.74
CA ALA A 302 -0.21 11.29 20.50
C ALA A 302 0.14 10.96 21.95
N ILE A 303 -0.71 11.40 22.88
CA ILE A 303 -0.58 11.11 24.30
C ILE A 303 -1.62 10.06 24.70
N ALA A 304 -1.15 8.96 25.28
CA ALA A 304 -1.98 7.96 25.97
C ALA A 304 -1.21 7.43 27.18
N ASP A 305 -1.91 7.14 28.29
CA ASP A 305 -1.32 6.59 29.52
C ASP A 305 -0.06 7.32 30.02
N ALA A 306 -0.09 8.66 29.99
CA ALA A 306 1.03 9.53 30.36
C ALA A 306 2.31 9.35 29.52
N LYS A 307 2.20 8.73 28.35
CA LYS A 307 3.27 8.60 27.35
C LYS A 307 2.94 9.42 26.12
N LEU A 308 3.92 10.17 25.61
CA LEU A 308 3.85 10.87 24.32
C LEU A 308 4.59 10.05 23.27
N SER A 309 3.84 9.49 22.33
CA SER A 309 4.37 8.76 21.17
C SER A 309 4.49 9.70 19.97
N PHE A 310 5.50 9.49 19.11
CA PHE A 310 5.68 10.27 17.88
C PHE A 310 6.07 9.41 16.66
N SER A 311 5.68 9.85 15.45
CA SER A 311 5.91 9.18 14.17
C SER A 311 7.26 9.53 13.51
N ASP A 312 7.52 9.03 12.29
CA ASP A 312 8.56 9.57 11.40
C ASP A 312 8.25 11.02 10.96
N ASP A 313 9.27 11.69 10.39
CA ASP A 313 9.17 13.02 9.76
C ASP A 313 8.18 13.02 8.58
N ILE A 314 7.26 13.98 8.57
CA ILE A 314 6.10 14.09 7.69
C ILE A 314 6.39 14.88 6.41
N GLU A 315 7.28 15.88 6.47
CA GLU A 315 7.44 16.85 5.37
C GLU A 315 8.24 16.32 4.17
N GLN A 316 9.01 15.24 4.32
CA GLN A 316 9.87 14.74 3.23
C GLN A 316 9.13 14.04 2.08
N THR A 317 7.79 13.93 2.13
CA THR A 317 6.98 13.32 1.05
C THR A 317 6.40 14.30 0.04
N VAL A 318 6.43 15.61 0.29
CA VAL A 318 5.97 16.61 -0.67
C VAL A 318 6.80 17.88 -0.51
N GLU A 319 7.87 18.00 -1.28
CA GLU A 319 8.35 19.32 -1.71
C GLU A 319 9.24 19.15 -2.95
N GLU A 320 8.75 19.70 -4.06
CA GLU A 320 9.59 20.10 -5.18
C GLU A 320 10.58 21.14 -4.63
N GLU A 321 11.87 20.81 -4.60
CA GLU A 321 12.89 21.83 -4.34
C GLU A 321 12.74 22.94 -5.39
N LEU A 322 12.33 24.11 -4.92
CA LEU A 322 12.45 25.37 -5.64
C LEU A 322 13.90 25.49 -6.11
N VAL A 323 14.07 25.50 -7.43
CA VAL A 323 15.36 25.68 -8.10
C VAL A 323 16.01 26.95 -7.56
N GLN A 324 17.12 26.79 -6.83
CA GLN A 324 18.03 27.90 -6.56
C GLN A 324 18.51 28.46 -7.90
N ASP A 325 18.38 29.76 -8.11
CA ASP A 325 18.90 30.49 -9.27
C ASP A 325 20.39 30.15 -9.44
N THR A 326 20.70 29.28 -10.39
CA THR A 326 22.08 28.94 -10.73
C THR A 326 22.71 30.17 -11.39
N PRO A 327 23.85 30.68 -10.88
CA PRO A 327 24.48 31.87 -11.45
C PRO A 327 24.70 31.71 -12.97
N PRO A 328 24.50 32.76 -13.79
CA PRO A 328 24.66 32.68 -15.24
C PRO A 328 26.01 32.15 -15.72
N THR A 329 27.05 32.30 -14.89
CA THR A 329 28.40 31.77 -15.10
C THR A 329 28.50 30.26 -14.96
N GLU A 330 27.56 29.60 -14.25
CA GLU A 330 27.58 28.17 -13.94
C GLU A 330 26.56 27.35 -14.73
N LEU A 331 25.68 27.99 -15.52
CA LEU A 331 24.65 27.33 -16.32
C LEU A 331 25.19 26.19 -17.21
N HIS A 332 26.40 26.36 -17.74
CA HIS A 332 27.02 25.36 -18.62
C HIS A 332 27.36 24.03 -17.90
N PHE A 333 27.44 23.99 -16.56
CA PHE A 333 27.67 22.74 -15.82
C PHE A 333 26.47 21.79 -15.82
N GLY A 334 25.26 22.29 -16.12
CA GLY A 334 24.05 21.48 -16.29
C GLY A 334 23.83 20.98 -17.72
N GLU A 335 24.63 21.42 -18.67
CA GLU A 335 24.39 21.18 -20.10
C GLU A 335 24.99 19.85 -20.59
N LYS A 336 24.23 19.13 -21.42
CA LYS A 336 24.64 17.82 -21.98
C LYS A 336 25.95 17.89 -22.79
N TRP A 337 26.21 19.02 -23.46
CA TRP A 337 27.39 19.24 -24.30
C TRP A 337 28.66 19.60 -23.52
N PHE A 338 28.59 19.84 -22.21
CA PHE A 338 29.74 20.22 -21.42
C PHE A 338 30.35 19.02 -20.68
N HIS A 339 31.60 18.69 -21.01
CA HIS A 339 32.28 17.47 -20.57
C HIS A 339 33.31 17.71 -19.46
N LYS A 340 33.35 18.92 -18.87
CA LYS A 340 34.34 19.33 -17.85
C LYS A 340 35.77 18.98 -18.28
N LYS A 341 36.41 18.04 -17.59
CA LYS A 341 37.77 17.57 -17.85
C LYS A 341 37.75 16.31 -18.71
N VAL A 342 38.13 16.46 -19.96
CA VAL A 342 38.49 15.34 -20.83
C VAL A 342 40.00 15.29 -20.87
N GLU A 343 40.62 14.23 -20.32
CA GLU A 343 42.06 14.18 -20.03
C GLU A 343 42.98 14.37 -21.25
N ARG A 344 42.48 14.12 -22.48
CA ARG A 344 43.26 14.24 -23.72
C ARG A 344 42.38 14.66 -24.91
N ARG A 345 42.95 15.45 -25.82
CA ARG A 345 42.35 15.77 -27.15
C ARG A 345 41.80 14.54 -27.89
N THR A 346 42.52 13.42 -27.86
CA THR A 346 42.14 12.17 -28.53
C THR A 346 40.86 11.55 -27.97
N SER A 347 40.58 11.74 -26.68
CA SER A 347 39.36 11.22 -26.04
C SER A 347 38.13 11.99 -26.49
N ALA A 348 38.23 13.32 -26.65
CA ALA A 348 37.17 14.14 -27.24
C ALA A 348 36.89 13.77 -28.70
N GLU A 349 37.94 13.46 -29.48
CA GLU A 349 37.80 13.00 -30.86
C GLU A 349 37.07 11.66 -30.93
N LYS A 350 37.44 10.71 -30.06
CA LYS A 350 36.80 9.40 -29.97
C LYS A 350 35.31 9.49 -29.60
N LEU A 351 34.96 10.26 -28.57
CA LEU A 351 33.57 10.44 -28.15
C LEU A 351 32.69 11.02 -29.26
N LEU A 352 33.21 12.02 -29.98
CA LEU A 352 32.48 12.62 -31.09
C LEU A 352 32.34 11.63 -32.25
N GLN A 353 33.39 10.88 -32.59
CA GLN A 353 33.38 9.87 -33.65
C GLN A 353 32.40 8.73 -33.37
N GLU A 354 32.42 8.16 -32.16
CA GLU A 354 31.52 7.08 -31.75
C GLU A 354 30.07 7.54 -31.81
N TYR A 355 29.76 8.72 -31.26
CA TYR A 355 28.42 9.30 -31.32
C TYR A 355 27.95 9.52 -32.77
N CYS A 356 28.82 10.06 -33.63
CA CYS A 356 28.48 10.31 -35.03
C CYS A 356 28.26 9.01 -35.81
N ALA A 357 29.04 7.97 -35.54
CA ALA A 357 28.93 6.66 -36.20
C ALA A 357 27.63 5.92 -35.82
N GLU A 358 27.19 6.01 -34.56
CA GLU A 358 25.98 5.34 -34.08
C GLU A 358 24.68 6.07 -34.47
N THR A 359 24.70 7.41 -34.51
CA THR A 359 23.48 8.22 -34.66
C THR A 359 23.29 8.81 -36.06
N GLY A 360 24.29 8.68 -36.95
CA GLY A 360 24.27 9.33 -38.27
C GLY A 360 24.34 10.86 -38.16
N ALA A 361 25.12 11.36 -37.20
CA ALA A 361 25.12 12.78 -36.81
C ALA A 361 25.60 13.72 -37.94
N LYS A 362 25.15 14.98 -37.88
CA LYS A 362 25.36 15.99 -38.92
C LYS A 362 26.60 16.84 -38.64
N ASP A 363 27.09 17.53 -39.67
CA ASP A 363 28.08 18.59 -39.48
C ASP A 363 27.56 19.61 -38.45
N GLY A 364 28.40 19.99 -37.49
CA GLY A 364 28.03 20.85 -36.37
C GLY A 364 27.77 20.13 -35.04
N THR A 365 27.71 18.79 -35.03
CA THR A 365 27.60 18.02 -33.77
C THR A 365 28.81 18.27 -32.90
N PHE A 366 28.62 18.59 -31.62
CA PHE A 366 29.68 19.23 -30.82
C PHE A 366 29.71 18.85 -29.33
N LEU A 367 30.85 19.10 -28.70
CA LEU A 367 31.05 19.10 -27.24
C LEU A 367 32.02 20.22 -26.82
N VAL A 368 31.98 20.60 -25.55
CA VAL A 368 32.88 21.58 -24.94
C VAL A 368 33.57 20.98 -23.72
N ARG A 369 34.86 21.27 -23.56
CA ARG A 369 35.70 20.81 -22.45
C ARG A 369 36.63 21.92 -21.97
N GLU A 370 37.17 21.78 -20.77
CA GLU A 370 38.27 22.63 -20.29
C GLU A 370 39.52 22.45 -21.17
N SER A 371 40.27 23.54 -21.37
CA SER A 371 41.50 23.50 -22.15
C SER A 371 42.65 22.95 -21.30
N GLU A 372 43.27 21.86 -21.77
CA GLU A 372 44.48 21.29 -21.15
C GLU A 372 45.69 22.21 -21.30
N THR A 373 45.75 22.95 -22.42
CA THR A 373 46.92 23.76 -22.79
C THR A 373 46.88 25.15 -22.17
N PHE A 374 45.69 25.68 -21.91
CA PHE A 374 45.50 27.05 -21.45
C PHE A 374 44.58 27.07 -20.22
N PRO A 375 45.13 27.27 -19.01
CA PRO A 375 44.33 27.36 -17.79
C PRO A 375 43.24 28.43 -17.92
N ASN A 376 42.03 28.12 -17.45
CA ASN A 376 40.82 28.96 -17.50
C ASN A 376 40.13 29.11 -18.88
N ASP A 377 40.72 28.56 -19.94
CA ASP A 377 40.09 28.50 -21.26
C ASP A 377 39.37 27.18 -21.50
N TYR A 378 38.59 27.15 -22.58
CA TYR A 378 37.81 25.98 -22.98
C TYR A 378 38.12 25.61 -24.43
N THR A 379 37.76 24.39 -24.82
CA THR A 379 37.89 23.88 -26.19
C THR A 379 36.54 23.37 -26.66
N LEU A 380 36.06 23.93 -27.77
CA LEU A 380 34.89 23.47 -28.52
C LEU A 380 35.37 22.47 -29.58
N SER A 381 34.89 21.23 -29.50
CA SER A 381 35.16 20.19 -30.49
C SER A 381 33.88 19.93 -31.29
N PHE A 382 33.94 19.92 -32.63
CA PHE A 382 32.76 19.68 -33.47
C PHE A 382 33.06 18.85 -34.72
N TRP A 383 32.03 18.19 -35.24
CA TRP A 383 32.08 17.32 -36.40
C TRP A 383 31.94 18.13 -37.68
N ARG A 384 32.83 17.89 -38.65
CA ARG A 384 32.77 18.52 -39.96
C ARG A 384 33.39 17.64 -41.03
N SER A 385 32.63 17.35 -42.09
CA SER A 385 33.12 16.65 -43.29
C SER A 385 33.86 15.35 -42.98
N GLY A 386 33.34 14.57 -42.02
CA GLY A 386 33.90 13.28 -41.61
C GLY A 386 35.08 13.35 -40.64
N ARG A 387 35.41 14.52 -40.09
CA ARG A 387 36.53 14.71 -39.14
C ARG A 387 36.13 15.62 -37.98
N VAL A 388 36.85 15.48 -36.86
CA VAL A 388 36.68 16.34 -35.68
C VAL A 388 37.57 17.57 -35.79
N GLN A 389 36.99 18.75 -35.56
CA GLN A 389 37.68 20.02 -35.50
C GLN A 389 37.66 20.57 -34.07
N HIS A 390 38.65 21.38 -33.70
CA HIS A 390 38.76 21.96 -32.35
C HIS A 390 39.01 23.46 -32.42
N CYS A 391 38.21 24.25 -31.71
CA CYS A 391 38.36 25.69 -31.55
C CYS A 391 38.57 26.03 -30.08
N ARG A 392 39.55 26.89 -29.79
CA ARG A 392 39.80 27.40 -28.44
C ARG A 392 38.81 28.51 -28.12
N ILE A 393 38.02 28.33 -27.07
CA ILE A 393 37.23 29.38 -26.43
C ILE A 393 38.15 30.10 -25.45
N ARG A 394 38.50 31.34 -25.77
CA ARG A 394 39.38 32.18 -24.95
C ARG A 394 38.58 32.83 -23.84
N SER A 395 39.17 32.92 -22.67
CA SER A 395 38.66 33.67 -21.52
C SER A 395 39.47 34.95 -21.32
N THR A 396 38.81 36.03 -20.90
CA THR A 396 39.47 37.29 -20.53
C THR A 396 38.70 37.98 -19.40
N MET A 397 39.40 38.77 -18.58
CA MET A 397 38.76 39.64 -17.58
C MET A 397 38.56 41.04 -18.18
N ASP A 398 37.31 41.50 -18.22
CA ASP A 398 36.96 42.86 -18.61
C ASP A 398 36.07 43.48 -17.53
N GLY A 399 36.51 44.57 -16.91
CA GLY A 399 35.77 45.24 -15.83
C GLY A 399 35.50 44.39 -14.59
N GLY A 400 36.31 43.36 -14.33
CA GLY A 400 36.10 42.41 -13.21
C GLY A 400 35.11 41.28 -13.51
N VAL A 401 34.56 41.22 -14.72
CA VAL A 401 33.68 40.14 -15.19
C VAL A 401 34.44 39.26 -16.19
N MET A 402 34.34 37.94 -16.01
CA MET A 402 34.91 36.97 -16.95
C MET A 402 34.10 36.98 -18.25
N LYS A 403 34.78 37.17 -19.39
CA LYS A 403 34.21 37.11 -20.73
C LYS A 403 34.84 36.00 -21.56
N TYR A 404 34.02 35.38 -22.41
CA TYR A 404 34.37 34.25 -23.25
C TYR A 404 34.18 34.59 -24.73
N TYR A 405 35.08 34.16 -25.61
CA TYR A 405 35.00 34.44 -27.04
C TYR A 405 35.73 33.40 -27.90
N LEU A 406 35.28 33.23 -29.14
CA LEU A 406 35.96 32.45 -30.19
C LEU A 406 36.70 33.36 -31.19
N THR A 407 36.18 34.57 -31.41
CA THR A 407 36.74 35.60 -32.29
C THR A 407 36.80 36.92 -31.51
N ASP A 408 37.80 37.75 -31.79
CA ASP A 408 38.07 38.95 -30.99
C ASP A 408 36.96 40.03 -31.10
N ASN A 409 36.02 39.88 -32.05
CA ASN A 409 34.94 40.82 -32.31
C ASN A 409 33.65 40.54 -31.51
N LEU A 410 33.54 39.39 -30.83
CA LEU A 410 32.30 38.98 -30.16
C LEU A 410 32.57 38.26 -28.83
N THR A 411 32.22 38.92 -27.72
CA THR A 411 32.42 38.42 -26.35
C THR A 411 31.12 38.14 -25.63
N PHE A 412 31.11 37.12 -24.76
CA PHE A 412 29.96 36.66 -24.00
C PHE A 412 30.26 36.59 -22.50
N ASN A 413 29.24 36.78 -21.65
CA ASN A 413 29.39 36.75 -20.19
C ASN A 413 29.38 35.34 -19.59
N SER A 414 29.06 34.32 -20.40
CA SER A 414 29.15 32.91 -20.01
C SER A 414 29.36 32.01 -21.23
N ILE A 415 29.91 30.82 -20.99
CA ILE A 415 30.08 29.78 -22.02
C ILE A 415 28.73 29.31 -22.55
N TYR A 416 27.72 29.24 -21.68
CA TYR A 416 26.35 28.93 -22.07
C TYR A 416 25.85 29.91 -23.14
N ALA A 417 25.96 31.21 -22.88
CA ALA A 417 25.54 32.24 -23.83
C ALA A 417 26.31 32.18 -25.16
N LEU A 418 27.62 31.91 -25.09
CA LEU A 418 28.46 31.72 -26.27
C LEU A 418 27.96 30.55 -27.13
N ILE A 419 27.68 29.39 -26.51
CA ILE A 419 27.23 28.21 -27.24
C ILE A 419 25.82 28.41 -27.81
N GLN A 420 24.88 28.96 -27.05
CA GLN A 420 23.54 29.26 -27.57
C GLN A 420 23.60 30.17 -28.80
N HIS A 421 24.45 31.20 -28.76
CA HIS A 421 24.66 32.07 -29.92
C HIS A 421 25.12 31.30 -31.16
N TYR A 422 26.13 30.43 -31.05
CA TYR A 422 26.64 29.67 -32.20
C TYR A 422 25.79 28.46 -32.61
N ARG A 423 24.73 28.14 -31.87
CA ARG A 423 23.67 27.24 -32.33
C ARG A 423 22.71 27.94 -33.30
N GLU A 424 22.48 29.23 -33.11
CA GLU A 424 21.58 30.03 -33.95
C GLU A 424 22.32 30.74 -35.09
N ALA A 425 23.50 31.30 -34.80
CA ALA A 425 24.36 32.03 -35.71
C ALA A 425 25.51 31.17 -36.22
N HIS A 426 26.00 31.46 -37.44
CA HIS A 426 27.11 30.72 -38.00
C HIS A 426 28.45 31.14 -37.39
N LEU A 427 29.23 30.15 -36.95
CA LEU A 427 30.66 30.29 -36.70
C LEU A 427 31.37 30.44 -38.05
N ARG A 428 31.92 31.63 -38.31
CA ARG A 428 32.63 31.98 -39.55
C ARG A 428 34.14 32.00 -39.31
N CYS A 429 34.84 31.09 -39.95
CA CYS A 429 36.29 31.07 -40.07
C CYS A 429 36.68 31.29 -41.54
N ALA A 430 37.91 31.69 -41.82
CA ALA A 430 38.39 31.93 -43.20
C ALA A 430 38.21 30.71 -44.14
N GLU A 431 38.10 29.50 -43.56
CA GLU A 431 38.01 28.24 -44.29
C GLU A 431 36.61 27.60 -44.25
N PHE A 432 35.65 28.14 -43.48
CA PHE A 432 34.30 27.57 -43.34
C PHE A 432 33.25 28.42 -42.62
N GLU A 433 31.98 28.07 -42.87
CA GLU A 433 30.82 28.55 -42.14
C GLU A 433 30.03 27.35 -41.58
N LEU A 434 29.78 27.31 -40.27
CA LEU A 434 29.13 26.18 -39.60
C LEU A 434 28.26 26.64 -38.42
N ARG A 435 27.11 26.00 -38.18
CA ARG A 435 26.33 26.15 -36.94
C ARG A 435 26.52 24.94 -36.04
N LEU A 436 26.49 25.16 -34.72
CA LEU A 436 26.46 24.07 -33.75
C LEU A 436 25.08 23.42 -33.76
N THR A 437 25.02 22.11 -33.97
CA THR A 437 23.77 21.36 -34.14
C THR A 437 23.50 20.49 -32.91
N ASP A 438 23.79 19.19 -33.01
CA ASP A 438 23.45 18.20 -31.98
C ASP A 438 24.53 18.17 -30.88
N PRO A 439 24.15 18.36 -29.60
CA PRO A 439 25.10 18.26 -28.50
C PRO A 439 25.44 16.79 -28.23
N VAL A 440 26.73 16.46 -28.19
CA VAL A 440 27.18 15.13 -27.75
C VAL A 440 27.04 15.06 -26.23
N PRO A 441 26.18 14.18 -25.69
CA PRO A 441 25.98 14.07 -24.25
C PRO A 441 27.25 13.57 -23.57
N ASN A 442 27.59 14.14 -22.41
CA ASN A 442 28.62 13.59 -21.55
C ASN A 442 28.23 12.14 -21.17
N PRO A 443 29.05 11.12 -21.49
CA PRO A 443 28.73 9.72 -21.18
C PRO A 443 28.87 9.39 -19.69
N ASN A 444 29.65 10.18 -18.93
CA ASN A 444 29.97 9.90 -17.53
C ASN A 444 29.69 11.09 -16.59
N PRO A 445 28.48 11.69 -16.60
CA PRO A 445 28.16 12.84 -15.74
C PRO A 445 28.19 12.49 -14.24
N HIS A 446 28.09 11.20 -13.93
CA HIS A 446 28.12 10.64 -12.59
C HIS A 446 29.48 10.75 -11.90
N GLU A 447 30.59 10.87 -12.64
CA GLU A 447 31.94 10.96 -12.05
C GLU A 447 32.12 12.19 -11.14
N SER A 448 31.31 13.23 -11.34
CA SER A 448 31.31 14.43 -10.48
C SER A 448 30.27 14.41 -9.36
N LYS A 449 29.53 13.31 -9.20
CA LYS A 449 28.46 13.21 -8.20
C LYS A 449 29.00 12.66 -6.88
N PRO A 450 28.54 13.20 -5.73
CA PRO A 450 29.09 12.84 -4.42
C PRO A 450 28.71 11.41 -3.97
N TRP A 451 27.71 10.79 -4.61
CA TRP A 451 27.32 9.40 -4.38
C TRP A 451 28.08 8.38 -5.24
N TYR A 452 28.95 8.82 -6.15
CA TYR A 452 29.69 7.94 -7.06
C TYR A 452 31.11 7.66 -6.56
N TYR A 453 31.51 6.39 -6.62
CA TYR A 453 32.83 5.92 -6.23
C TYR A 453 33.46 5.06 -7.33
N ASP A 454 34.58 5.53 -7.90
CA ASP A 454 35.31 4.80 -8.95
C ASP A 454 36.04 3.56 -8.40
N ARG A 455 36.55 3.64 -7.16
CA ARG A 455 37.33 2.57 -6.52
C ARG A 455 36.76 2.26 -5.14
N LEU A 456 35.71 1.45 -5.10
CA LEU A 456 35.11 1.00 -3.86
C LEU A 456 34.68 -0.46 -3.98
N SER A 457 35.23 -1.31 -3.10
CA SER A 457 34.89 -2.72 -3.06
C SER A 457 33.47 -2.92 -2.53
N ARG A 458 32.96 -4.15 -2.67
CA ARG A 458 31.66 -4.50 -2.11
C ARG A 458 31.64 -4.39 -0.58
N GLY A 459 32.67 -4.90 0.08
CA GLY A 459 32.76 -4.88 1.55
C GLY A 459 32.86 -3.48 2.12
N GLU A 460 33.70 -2.61 1.53
CA GLU A 460 33.81 -1.21 1.96
C GLU A 460 32.48 -0.46 1.80
N ALA A 461 31.74 -0.71 0.72
CA ALA A 461 30.41 -0.14 0.52
C ALA A 461 29.40 -0.63 1.57
N GLU A 462 29.42 -1.93 1.92
CA GLU A 462 28.60 -2.50 2.99
C GLU A 462 28.93 -1.83 4.33
N ASP A 463 30.21 -1.68 4.67
CA ASP A 463 30.67 -1.03 5.90
C ASP A 463 30.25 0.44 5.99
N MET A 464 30.40 1.20 4.89
CA MET A 464 29.98 2.61 4.83
C MET A 464 28.47 2.75 5.04
N LEU A 465 27.66 1.90 4.41
CA LEU A 465 26.20 1.97 4.53
C LEU A 465 25.68 1.47 5.86
N MET A 466 26.31 0.44 6.46
CA MET A 466 25.92 -0.05 7.78
C MET A 466 26.16 0.97 8.89
N ARG A 467 27.10 1.91 8.71
CA ARG A 467 27.31 3.04 9.64
C ARG A 467 26.15 4.03 9.65
N ILE A 468 25.37 4.12 8.57
CA ILE A 468 24.30 5.10 8.43
C ILE A 468 22.99 4.46 8.91
N PRO A 469 22.41 4.86 10.06
CA PRO A 469 21.22 4.23 10.63
C PRO A 469 19.91 4.66 9.93
N ARG A 470 19.97 5.04 8.65
CA ARG A 470 18.80 5.46 7.85
C ARG A 470 18.58 4.58 6.62
N ASP A 471 17.36 4.09 6.43
CA ASP A 471 16.96 3.35 5.22
C ASP A 471 16.75 4.30 4.04
N GLY A 472 17.24 3.90 2.86
CA GLY A 472 17.35 4.75 1.66
C GLY A 472 18.72 5.40 1.50
N ALA A 473 19.66 5.14 2.41
CA ALA A 473 21.06 5.52 2.18
C ALA A 473 21.64 4.71 1.02
N PHE A 474 22.38 5.35 0.12
CA PHE A 474 22.87 4.71 -1.10
C PHE A 474 24.18 5.31 -1.63
N LEU A 475 24.87 4.52 -2.44
CA LEU A 475 26.00 4.94 -3.27
C LEU A 475 26.04 4.10 -4.56
N ILE A 476 26.73 4.60 -5.58
CA ILE A 476 27.03 3.83 -6.80
C ILE A 476 28.53 3.66 -6.89
N ARG A 477 28.97 2.42 -7.10
CA ARG A 477 30.39 2.07 -7.26
C ARG A 477 30.65 1.41 -8.60
N LYS A 478 31.80 1.72 -9.21
CA LYS A 478 32.30 0.97 -10.37
C LYS A 478 32.83 -0.38 -9.91
N ARG A 479 32.63 -1.42 -10.73
CA ARG A 479 33.08 -2.79 -10.43
C ARG A 479 34.34 -3.13 -11.22
N GLU A 480 35.12 -4.06 -10.71
CA GLU A 480 36.24 -4.66 -11.45
C GLU A 480 35.70 -5.39 -12.70
N GLY A 481 36.14 -4.97 -13.89
CA GLY A 481 35.68 -5.44 -15.20
C GLY A 481 35.31 -4.29 -16.15
N THR A 482 34.95 -4.61 -17.39
CA THR A 482 34.52 -3.62 -18.41
C THR A 482 33.14 -3.03 -18.07
N ASP A 483 33.08 -1.70 -17.88
CA ASP A 483 31.87 -0.85 -17.80
C ASP A 483 30.67 -1.41 -17.00
N SER A 484 30.94 -1.99 -15.85
CA SER A 484 29.95 -2.58 -14.95
C SER A 484 29.93 -1.81 -13.63
N TYR A 485 28.73 -1.48 -13.15
CA TYR A 485 28.53 -0.68 -11.94
C TYR A 485 27.65 -1.46 -10.94
N ALA A 486 27.64 -1.02 -9.68
CA ALA A 486 26.69 -1.49 -8.69
C ALA A 486 26.11 -0.32 -7.90
N ILE A 487 24.79 -0.24 -7.82
CA ILE A 487 24.13 0.56 -6.80
C ILE A 487 24.06 -0.24 -5.51
N THR A 488 24.52 0.35 -4.42
CA THR A 488 24.51 -0.26 -3.09
C THR A 488 23.70 0.63 -2.16
N PHE A 489 22.75 0.06 -1.43
CA PHE A 489 21.83 0.84 -0.59
C PHE A 489 21.39 0.09 0.66
N ARG A 490 20.94 0.81 1.69
CA ARG A 490 20.43 0.26 2.96
C ARG A 490 18.91 0.24 2.98
N ALA A 491 18.34 -0.92 3.30
CA ALA A 491 16.90 -1.12 3.46
C ALA A 491 16.61 -2.13 4.57
N LYS A 492 15.69 -1.80 5.49
CA LYS A 492 15.34 -2.57 6.68
C LYS A 492 16.57 -2.97 7.49
N GLY A 493 17.49 -2.03 7.67
CA GLY A 493 18.73 -2.26 8.42
C GLY A 493 19.75 -3.17 7.74
N LYS A 494 19.52 -3.61 6.49
CA LYS A 494 20.43 -4.47 5.71
C LYS A 494 20.92 -3.77 4.47
N VAL A 495 22.14 -4.07 4.03
CA VAL A 495 22.69 -3.56 2.76
C VAL A 495 22.33 -4.49 1.60
N LYS A 496 21.93 -3.90 0.48
CA LYS A 496 21.60 -4.58 -0.78
C LYS A 496 22.43 -4.01 -1.93
N HIS A 497 22.67 -4.82 -2.95
CA HIS A 497 23.41 -4.43 -4.15
C HIS A 497 22.63 -4.81 -5.41
N CYS A 498 22.56 -3.92 -6.38
CA CYS A 498 22.11 -4.24 -7.74
C CYS A 498 23.23 -3.99 -8.73
N ARG A 499 23.37 -4.90 -9.69
CA ARG A 499 24.27 -4.72 -10.82
C ARG A 499 23.61 -3.79 -11.85
N ILE A 500 24.40 -2.84 -12.34
CA ILE A 500 24.06 -2.01 -13.49
C ILE A 500 25.05 -2.36 -14.61
N ASN A 501 24.53 -2.80 -15.74
CA ASN A 501 25.33 -3.13 -16.92
C ASN A 501 25.27 -1.98 -17.92
N ARG A 502 26.30 -1.87 -18.76
CA ARG A 502 26.28 -0.98 -19.92
C ARG A 502 25.89 -1.76 -21.17
N ASP A 503 24.85 -1.29 -21.87
CA ASP A 503 24.37 -1.83 -23.14
C ASP A 503 24.39 -0.70 -24.19
N GLY A 504 25.45 -0.68 -25.00
CA GLY A 504 25.78 0.47 -25.85
C GLY A 504 25.94 1.77 -25.05
N ARG A 505 25.13 2.78 -25.38
CA ARG A 505 25.09 4.06 -24.65
C ARG A 505 24.26 4.06 -23.37
N HIS A 506 23.46 3.01 -23.14
CA HIS A 506 22.50 2.98 -22.03
C HIS A 506 23.02 2.21 -20.82
N PHE A 507 22.54 2.60 -19.65
CA PHE A 507 22.74 1.90 -18.39
C PHE A 507 21.50 1.05 -18.11
N VAL A 508 21.70 -0.24 -17.90
CA VAL A 508 20.65 -1.22 -17.69
C VAL A 508 20.70 -1.73 -16.25
N LEU A 509 19.63 -1.46 -15.49
CA LEU A 509 19.43 -2.01 -14.16
C LEU A 509 18.49 -3.23 -14.25
N GLY A 510 18.93 -4.39 -13.78
CA GLY A 510 18.17 -5.65 -13.94
C GLY A 510 18.21 -6.18 -15.39
N THR A 511 17.05 -6.61 -15.92
CA THR A 511 16.93 -7.21 -17.26
C THR A 511 16.33 -6.28 -18.32
N SER A 512 15.76 -5.12 -17.95
CA SER A 512 14.94 -4.33 -18.88
C SER A 512 14.73 -2.84 -18.53
N ALA A 513 15.32 -2.32 -17.44
CA ALA A 513 15.22 -0.89 -17.12
C ALA A 513 16.42 -0.13 -17.73
N TYR A 514 16.16 0.57 -18.84
CA TYR A 514 17.15 1.36 -19.59
C TYR A 514 17.15 2.83 -19.15
N PHE A 515 18.35 3.38 -18.99
CA PHE A 515 18.61 4.78 -18.65
C PHE A 515 19.70 5.36 -19.54
N GLU A 516 19.61 6.63 -19.92
CA GLU A 516 20.63 7.33 -20.71
C GLU A 516 21.90 7.62 -19.89
N SER A 517 21.78 7.73 -18.56
CA SER A 517 22.91 7.93 -17.65
C SER A 517 22.63 7.38 -16.25
N LEU A 518 23.69 7.13 -15.47
CA LEU A 518 23.56 6.82 -14.04
C LEU A 518 22.91 7.96 -13.24
N VAL A 519 23.03 9.21 -13.69
CA VAL A 519 22.36 10.36 -13.06
C VAL A 519 20.85 10.29 -13.27
N GLU A 520 20.39 9.97 -14.48
CA GLU A 520 18.97 9.73 -14.76
C GLU A 520 18.43 8.56 -13.94
N LEU A 521 19.19 7.47 -13.82
CA LEU A 521 18.83 6.32 -12.99
C LEU A 521 18.61 6.74 -11.53
N VAL A 522 19.55 7.48 -10.94
CA VAL A 522 19.42 7.94 -9.55
C VAL A 522 18.23 8.89 -9.40
N SER A 523 18.09 9.89 -10.27
CA SER A 523 16.97 10.84 -10.23
C SER A 523 15.60 10.17 -10.41
N TYR A 524 15.54 9.09 -11.19
CA TYR A 524 14.33 8.28 -11.30
C TYR A 524 14.00 7.58 -9.97
N TYR A 525 14.97 6.91 -9.34
CA TYR A 525 14.77 6.15 -8.10
C TYR A 525 14.81 6.98 -6.80
N GLU A 526 15.13 8.27 -6.88
CA GLU A 526 14.83 9.26 -5.83
C GLU A 526 13.31 9.53 -5.77
N LYS A 527 12.62 9.46 -6.93
CA LYS A 527 11.18 9.71 -7.06
C LYS A 527 10.33 8.43 -7.04
N HIS A 528 10.89 7.31 -7.49
CA HIS A 528 10.21 6.01 -7.58
C HIS A 528 10.89 5.01 -6.66
N ALA A 529 10.13 4.07 -6.10
CA ALA A 529 10.74 3.06 -5.23
C ALA A 529 11.70 2.16 -6.03
N LEU A 530 12.93 2.00 -5.52
CA LEU A 530 13.89 1.03 -6.04
C LEU A 530 13.65 -0.34 -5.44
N TYR A 531 13.30 -0.40 -4.15
CA TYR A 531 13.15 -1.64 -3.41
C TYR A 531 11.92 -1.57 -2.50
N ARG A 532 10.88 -2.36 -2.79
CA ARG A 532 9.57 -2.30 -2.10
C ARG A 532 9.01 -0.86 -2.09
N LYS A 533 8.90 -0.22 -0.93
CA LYS A 533 8.49 1.20 -0.77
C LYS A 533 9.67 2.17 -0.63
N MET A 534 10.91 1.65 -0.62
CA MET A 534 12.12 2.44 -0.38
C MET A 534 12.61 3.11 -1.67
N ARG A 535 12.84 4.42 -1.57
CA ARG A 535 13.49 5.26 -2.60
C ARG A 535 14.94 5.52 -2.22
N LEU A 536 15.75 5.95 -3.18
CA LEU A 536 17.08 6.50 -2.91
C LEU A 536 16.90 7.86 -2.22
N ARG A 537 17.54 8.05 -1.07
CA ARG A 537 17.32 9.24 -0.23
C ARG A 537 18.60 9.89 0.26
N TYR A 538 19.53 9.10 0.80
CA TYR A 538 20.71 9.65 1.46
C TYR A 538 21.97 9.25 0.68
N PRO A 539 22.51 10.13 -0.19
CA PRO A 539 23.77 9.84 -0.86
C PRO A 539 24.88 9.72 0.19
N VAL A 540 25.55 8.58 0.23
CA VAL A 540 26.64 8.35 1.18
C VAL A 540 27.87 9.12 0.71
N THR A 541 28.23 10.18 1.45
CA THR A 541 29.43 10.99 1.20
C THR A 541 30.45 10.84 2.34
N PRO A 542 31.73 11.14 2.13
CA PRO A 542 32.74 11.15 3.19
C PRO A 542 32.34 12.02 4.39
N GLU A 543 31.75 13.20 4.15
CA GLU A 543 31.30 14.12 5.20
C GLU A 543 30.16 13.51 6.03
N LEU A 544 29.27 12.74 5.39
CA LEU A 544 28.20 12.02 6.08
C LEU A 544 28.76 10.89 6.95
N LEU A 545 29.79 10.19 6.49
CA LEU A 545 30.42 9.09 7.23
C LEU A 545 31.22 9.57 8.44
N GLU A 546 31.87 10.72 8.35
CA GLU A 546 32.53 11.36 9.50
C GLU A 546 31.53 11.65 10.63
N ARG A 547 30.29 12.03 10.29
CA ARG A 547 29.22 12.26 11.27
C ARG A 547 28.73 10.98 11.98
N TYR A 548 28.89 9.80 11.38
CA TYR A 548 28.37 8.52 11.88
C TYR A 548 29.45 7.52 12.37
N ASN A 549 30.66 7.99 12.68
CA ASN A 549 31.82 7.13 12.93
C ASN A 549 31.89 6.48 14.34
N MET A 550 30.77 5.96 14.88
CA MET A 550 30.70 5.34 16.23
C MET A 550 30.17 3.87 16.19
N PRO A 551 30.67 2.94 17.02
CA PRO A 551 30.32 1.49 16.96
C PRO A 551 28.86 1.21 17.30
N GLN A 552 28.22 0.11 16.88
CA GLN A 552 26.79 -0.22 17.18
C GLN A 552 26.59 -1.62 17.80
N ARG A 553 26.81 -1.78 19.12
CA ARG A 553 26.37 -2.97 19.89
C ARG A 553 25.48 -2.54 21.05
N THR A 554 24.42 -3.28 21.36
CA THR A 554 23.51 -2.94 22.48
C THR A 554 23.53 -4.02 23.55
N VAL A 555 23.67 -3.62 24.81
CA VAL A 555 23.63 -4.51 26.00
C VAL A 555 22.57 -4.02 26.98
N LYS A 556 21.99 -4.91 27.77
CA LYS A 556 20.96 -4.59 28.78
C LYS A 556 21.55 -4.61 30.18
N ALA A 557 21.30 -3.59 30.97
CA ALA A 557 21.72 -3.53 32.37
C ALA A 557 20.94 -4.52 33.24
N LEU A 558 21.65 -5.38 33.97
CA LEU A 558 21.08 -6.33 34.91
C LEU A 558 20.82 -5.70 36.29
N TYR A 559 21.54 -4.63 36.62
CA TYR A 559 21.52 -3.96 37.91
C TYR A 559 21.63 -2.44 37.71
N ASP A 560 21.20 -1.68 38.72
CA ASP A 560 21.47 -0.25 38.76
C ASP A 560 22.97 0.00 38.95
N TYR A 561 23.52 0.98 38.23
CA TYR A 561 24.91 1.39 38.35
C TYR A 561 25.01 2.91 38.37
N LYS A 562 25.73 3.45 39.36
CA LYS A 562 25.96 4.89 39.52
C LYS A 562 27.44 5.18 39.28
N ALA A 563 27.72 6.08 38.34
CA ALA A 563 29.05 6.51 37.99
C ALA A 563 29.80 7.02 39.22
N LYS A 564 30.98 6.46 39.46
CA LYS A 564 31.91 6.90 40.52
C LYS A 564 32.93 7.88 39.97
N ARG A 565 33.15 7.87 38.65
CA ARG A 565 34.04 8.79 37.93
C ARG A 565 33.30 9.54 36.82
N SER A 566 33.84 10.68 36.40
CA SER A 566 33.24 11.53 35.37
C SER A 566 33.21 10.88 33.98
N ASP A 567 34.06 9.89 33.74
CA ASP A 567 34.18 9.09 32.53
C ASP A 567 33.35 7.80 32.55
N GLU A 568 32.52 7.57 33.59
CA GLU A 568 31.65 6.39 33.73
C GLU A 568 30.16 6.71 33.49
N LEU A 569 29.41 5.75 32.95
CA LEU A 569 27.96 5.83 32.79
C LEU A 569 27.21 5.63 34.10
N THR A 570 26.04 6.26 34.22
CA THR A 570 25.04 5.95 35.24
C THR A 570 23.80 5.42 34.56
N PHE A 571 23.30 4.25 34.97
CA PHE A 571 22.15 3.58 34.36
C PHE A 571 21.36 2.76 35.37
N CYS A 572 20.09 2.50 35.08
CA CYS A 572 19.21 1.69 35.91
C CYS A 572 19.05 0.27 35.34
N ARG A 573 18.67 -0.70 36.18
CA ARG A 573 18.34 -2.07 35.78
C ARG A 573 17.28 -2.03 34.66
N GLY A 574 17.56 -2.76 33.59
CA GLY A 574 16.76 -2.77 32.36
C GLY A 574 17.19 -1.75 31.31
N ALA A 575 18.12 -0.84 31.61
CA ALA A 575 18.66 0.13 30.66
C ALA A 575 19.33 -0.54 29.45
N LEU A 576 19.04 -0.02 28.25
CA LEU A 576 19.69 -0.43 27.01
C LEU A 576 20.87 0.51 26.73
N ILE A 577 22.08 -0.03 26.79
CA ILE A 577 23.31 0.72 26.52
C ILE A 577 23.74 0.39 25.11
N HIS A 578 23.76 1.39 24.24
CA HIS A 578 24.01 1.26 22.81
C HIS A 578 25.50 1.46 22.49
N ASN A 579 25.87 1.24 21.24
CA ASN A 579 27.20 1.55 20.72
C ASN A 579 28.38 0.97 21.52
N VAL A 580 28.21 -0.23 22.08
CA VAL A 580 29.13 -0.81 23.05
C VAL A 580 30.45 -1.28 22.43
N SER A 581 31.54 -0.73 22.93
CA SER A 581 32.92 -1.17 22.68
C SER A 581 33.42 -2.01 23.87
N LYS A 582 33.78 -3.27 23.61
CA LYS A 582 34.27 -4.20 24.64
C LYS A 582 35.78 -4.03 24.82
N GLU A 583 36.21 -3.41 25.92
CA GLU A 583 37.63 -3.30 26.27
C GLU A 583 38.09 -4.45 27.19
N PRO A 584 39.37 -4.87 27.11
CA PRO A 584 39.95 -5.84 28.05
C PRO A 584 40.05 -5.23 29.45
N GLY A 585 39.62 -5.95 30.49
CA GLY A 585 39.76 -5.51 31.89
C GLY A 585 38.46 -5.29 32.67
N GLY A 586 37.31 -5.75 32.16
CA GLY A 586 36.04 -5.76 32.91
C GLY A 586 35.24 -4.46 32.87
N TRP A 587 35.67 -3.50 32.06
CA TRP A 587 34.98 -2.24 31.81
C TRP A 587 34.79 -2.04 30.32
N TRP A 588 33.56 -1.78 29.90
CA TRP A 588 33.20 -1.53 28.50
C TRP A 588 32.82 -0.07 28.33
N LYS A 589 32.85 0.43 27.09
CA LYS A 589 32.33 1.75 26.74
C LYS A 589 31.03 1.61 25.99
N GLY A 590 30.15 2.57 26.14
CA GLY A 590 28.90 2.60 25.39
C GLY A 590 28.14 3.89 25.62
N ASP A 591 26.98 3.94 25.01
CA ASP A 591 26.16 5.13 24.92
C ASP A 591 24.87 4.89 25.69
N TYR A 592 24.59 5.75 26.66
CA TYR A 592 23.35 5.71 27.43
C TYR A 592 22.95 7.12 27.83
N GLY A 593 21.72 7.52 27.47
CA GLY A 593 21.30 8.92 27.54
C GLY A 593 22.10 9.79 26.57
N THR A 594 22.62 10.93 27.04
CA THR A 594 23.50 11.84 26.25
C THR A 594 24.98 11.49 26.33
N ARG A 595 25.35 10.52 27.16
CA ARG A 595 26.74 10.20 27.44
C ARG A 595 27.22 9.17 26.43
N ILE A 596 28.16 9.59 25.60
CA ILE A 596 28.69 8.82 24.49
C ILE A 596 30.05 8.23 24.90
N GLN A 597 30.23 6.93 24.66
CA GLN A 597 31.47 6.17 24.90
C GLN A 597 32.05 6.32 26.31
N GLN A 598 31.19 6.31 27.34
CA GLN A 598 31.63 6.31 28.72
C GLN A 598 31.71 4.89 29.30
N TYR A 599 32.57 4.72 30.30
CA TYR A 599 32.90 3.44 30.89
C TYR A 599 31.79 2.88 31.77
N PHE A 600 31.58 1.57 31.73
CA PHE A 600 30.71 0.87 32.66
C PHE A 600 31.20 -0.56 32.92
N PRO A 601 30.86 -1.16 34.08
CA PRO A 601 31.30 -2.51 34.39
C PRO A 601 30.61 -3.53 33.49
N SER A 602 31.41 -4.36 32.81
CA SER A 602 30.86 -5.34 31.86
C SER A 602 30.03 -6.43 32.53
N ASN A 603 30.22 -6.67 33.83
CA ASN A 603 29.47 -7.63 34.62
C ASN A 603 28.12 -7.11 35.14
N TYR A 604 27.79 -5.84 34.88
CA TYR A 604 26.50 -5.24 35.23
C TYR A 604 25.49 -5.30 34.08
N VAL A 605 25.86 -5.91 32.96
CA VAL A 605 25.07 -5.96 31.74
C VAL A 605 25.06 -7.37 31.13
N GLU A 606 24.06 -7.66 30.32
CA GLU A 606 23.97 -8.84 29.46
C GLU A 606 23.89 -8.43 27.98
N ASP A 607 24.49 -9.23 27.09
CA ASP A 607 24.32 -9.04 25.65
C ASP A 607 22.88 -9.40 25.26
N ILE A 608 22.24 -8.55 24.46
CA ILE A 608 20.89 -8.83 23.94
C ILE A 608 21.05 -9.69 22.69
N SER A 609 20.40 -10.86 22.66
CA SER A 609 20.36 -11.69 21.47
C SER A 609 19.48 -11.02 20.40
N ALA A 610 19.82 -11.15 19.12
CA ALA A 610 19.09 -10.50 18.03
C ALA A 610 17.60 -10.93 17.93
N GLY A 611 17.21 -12.05 18.56
CA GLY A 611 15.82 -12.51 18.63
C GLY A 611 14.96 -11.77 19.66
N ASP A 612 15.54 -11.36 20.79
CA ASP A 612 14.80 -10.73 21.90
C ASP A 612 14.47 -9.25 21.63
N ALA A 613 15.23 -8.59 20.75
CA ALA A 613 14.99 -7.20 20.35
C ALA A 613 13.73 -7.05 19.46
N GLU A 614 13.49 -7.99 18.53
CA GLU A 614 12.31 -7.98 17.66
C GLU A 614 11.01 -8.27 18.43
N GLU A 615 11.06 -9.04 19.51
CA GLU A 615 9.90 -9.40 20.33
C GLU A 615 9.48 -8.25 21.27
N MET A 616 10.47 -7.52 21.79
CA MET A 616 10.26 -6.34 22.64
C MET A 616 9.78 -5.13 21.83
N GLU A 617 10.27 -4.96 20.60
CA GLU A 617 9.79 -3.93 19.67
C GLU A 617 8.33 -4.19 19.24
N LYS A 618 7.95 -5.47 19.03
CA LYS A 618 6.55 -5.86 18.78
C LYS A 618 5.62 -5.56 19.96
N GLN A 619 6.03 -5.85 21.21
CA GLN A 619 5.24 -5.52 22.39
C GLN A 619 5.06 -4.01 22.60
N ILE A 620 6.08 -3.20 22.28
CA ILE A 620 5.99 -1.73 22.37
C ILE A 620 5.10 -1.15 21.26
N ILE A 621 5.05 -1.80 20.09
CA ILE A 621 4.18 -1.42 18.95
C ILE A 621 2.71 -1.82 19.18
N GLU A 622 2.45 -2.95 19.86
CA GLU A 622 1.08 -3.45 20.10
C GLU A 622 0.25 -2.60 21.08
N ASP A 623 0.90 -1.89 22.02
CA ASP A 623 0.23 -1.08 23.06
C ASP A 623 0.20 0.44 22.80
N ASN A 624 0.64 0.91 21.61
CA ASN A 624 0.78 2.34 21.32
C ASN A 624 -0.41 2.92 20.52
N PRO A 625 -0.94 4.12 20.84
CA PRO A 625 -1.94 4.82 20.01
C PRO A 625 -1.54 5.06 18.54
N LEU A 626 -0.24 5.07 18.21
CA LEU A 626 0.25 5.21 16.83
C LEU A 626 0.47 3.88 16.09
N GLY A 627 0.30 2.73 16.74
CA GLY A 627 0.51 1.41 16.14
C GLY A 627 1.86 1.30 15.40
N SER A 628 1.82 0.83 14.14
CA SER A 628 3.01 0.66 13.28
C SER A 628 3.70 1.96 12.86
N LEU A 629 3.05 3.11 13.05
CA LEU A 629 3.62 4.44 12.75
C LEU A 629 4.51 4.97 13.88
N CYS A 630 4.49 4.33 15.06
CA CYS A 630 5.33 4.73 16.19
C CYS A 630 6.81 4.61 15.86
N ARG A 631 7.57 5.66 16.18
CA ARG A 631 9.04 5.68 16.11
C ARG A 631 9.71 5.98 17.43
N GLY A 632 9.05 6.68 18.33
CA GLY A 632 9.56 6.92 19.68
C GLY A 632 8.45 7.21 20.68
N ILE A 633 8.78 7.03 21.96
CA ILE A 633 7.86 7.20 23.09
C ILE A 633 8.60 7.94 24.21
N LEU A 634 7.97 8.98 24.76
CA LEU A 634 8.45 9.72 25.92
C LEU A 634 7.49 9.49 27.10
N ASP A 635 7.99 8.99 28.22
CA ASP A 635 7.19 8.91 29.46
C ASP A 635 7.12 10.31 30.10
N LEU A 636 5.97 10.98 29.96
CA LEU A 636 5.79 12.35 30.41
C LEU A 636 5.96 12.51 31.92
N ASN A 637 5.78 11.44 32.72
CA ASN A 637 6.00 11.51 34.17
C ASN A 637 7.45 11.84 34.53
N THR A 638 8.39 11.53 33.63
CA THR A 638 9.82 11.76 33.79
C THR A 638 10.28 13.16 33.39
N TYR A 639 9.39 13.99 32.84
CA TYR A 639 9.70 15.34 32.35
C TYR A 639 8.88 16.41 33.08
N ASN A 640 9.40 17.64 33.07
CA ASN A 640 8.68 18.88 33.32
C ASN A 640 8.47 19.58 31.98
N VAL A 641 7.35 20.28 31.80
CA VAL A 641 7.08 21.04 30.58
C VAL A 641 7.33 22.53 30.81
N VAL A 642 8.12 23.16 29.94
CA VAL A 642 8.49 24.58 30.01
C VAL A 642 8.15 25.27 28.70
N LYS A 643 7.47 26.42 28.74
CA LYS A 643 7.17 27.24 27.56
C LYS A 643 8.32 28.23 27.30
N ILE A 644 8.72 28.40 26.04
CA ILE A 644 9.74 29.37 25.63
C ILE A 644 9.07 30.64 25.09
N PRO A 645 9.11 31.78 25.81
CA PRO A 645 8.34 32.97 25.45
C PRO A 645 8.77 33.66 24.15
N GLN A 646 10.04 33.51 23.75
CA GLN A 646 10.61 34.18 22.58
C GLN A 646 10.71 33.27 21.35
N GLY A 647 10.19 32.04 21.44
CA GLY A 647 10.43 31.01 20.43
C GLY A 647 11.90 30.55 20.38
N LYS A 648 12.22 29.65 19.46
CA LYS A 648 13.59 29.12 19.27
C LYS A 648 13.76 28.64 17.82
N ASN A 649 14.95 28.83 17.25
CA ASN A 649 15.33 28.35 15.91
C ASN A 649 14.26 28.65 14.83
N GLN A 650 13.87 29.92 14.69
CA GLN A 650 12.88 30.44 13.72
C GLN A 650 11.42 29.98 13.91
N LYS A 651 11.09 29.20 14.94
CA LYS A 651 9.70 28.90 15.35
C LYS A 651 9.29 29.77 16.54
N ALA A 652 8.13 30.42 16.44
CA ALA A 652 7.62 31.36 17.44
C ALA A 652 7.00 30.68 18.68
N PHE A 653 6.45 29.47 18.52
CA PHE A 653 5.65 28.79 19.54
C PHE A 653 6.32 27.48 19.97
N VAL A 654 7.21 27.55 20.96
CA VAL A 654 8.07 26.43 21.39
C VAL A 654 7.83 26.07 22.84
N PHE A 655 7.80 24.77 23.14
CA PHE A 655 7.86 24.22 24.49
C PHE A 655 8.93 23.12 24.58
N ILE A 656 9.49 22.95 25.77
CA ILE A 656 10.57 22.00 26.05
C ILE A 656 10.11 21.05 27.14
N LEU A 657 10.34 19.75 26.90
CA LEU A 657 10.26 18.72 27.93
C LEU A 657 11.62 18.59 28.59
N GLU A 658 11.77 19.16 29.78
CA GLU A 658 12.98 19.11 30.59
C GLU A 658 12.94 17.89 31.50
N PRO A 659 13.90 16.96 31.43
CA PRO A 659 13.87 15.77 32.27
C PRO A 659 14.03 16.11 33.74
N LYS A 660 13.26 15.44 34.60
CA LYS A 660 13.33 15.57 36.07
C LYS A 660 14.64 14.99 36.64
N LYS A 661 15.28 14.08 35.91
CA LYS A 661 16.60 13.51 36.25
C LYS A 661 17.70 14.37 35.62
N GLN A 662 18.65 14.85 36.43
CA GLN A 662 19.81 15.59 35.92
C GLN A 662 20.70 14.69 35.04
N GLY A 663 20.80 15.00 33.74
CA GLY A 663 21.68 14.34 32.77
C GLY A 663 21.01 13.85 31.49
N ASP A 664 19.68 13.71 31.48
CA ASP A 664 18.93 13.37 30.26
C ASP A 664 18.78 14.63 29.36
N PRO A 665 18.70 14.48 28.02
CA PRO A 665 18.56 15.63 27.13
C PRO A 665 17.12 16.18 27.17
N PRO A 666 16.95 17.52 27.11
CA PRO A 666 15.64 18.09 26.87
C PRO A 666 15.14 17.75 25.46
N VAL A 667 13.84 17.54 25.31
CA VAL A 667 13.20 17.35 24.00
C VAL A 667 12.40 18.59 23.65
N GLU A 668 12.65 19.16 22.49
CA GLU A 668 12.10 20.45 22.07
C GLU A 668 11.01 20.25 21.03
N PHE A 669 9.87 20.89 21.28
CA PHE A 669 8.69 20.83 20.43
C PHE A 669 8.25 22.23 20.02
N ALA A 670 7.76 22.37 18.79
CA ALA A 670 7.12 23.60 18.32
C ALA A 670 5.77 23.33 17.65
N THR A 671 4.95 24.37 17.58
CA THR A 671 3.63 24.39 16.93
C THR A 671 3.56 25.59 15.98
N ASP A 672 2.61 25.59 15.05
CA ASP A 672 2.41 26.72 14.14
C ASP A 672 1.47 27.78 14.73
N ARG A 673 0.72 27.44 15.78
CA ARG A 673 -0.28 28.30 16.41
C ARG A 673 -0.14 28.36 17.93
N VAL A 674 -0.43 29.53 18.51
CA VAL A 674 -0.35 29.73 19.96
C VAL A 674 -1.43 28.94 20.72
N GLU A 675 -2.58 28.70 20.09
CA GLU A 675 -3.67 27.90 20.62
C GLU A 675 -3.24 26.43 20.78
N GLU A 676 -2.62 25.87 19.73
CA GLU A 676 -2.08 24.51 19.75
C GLU A 676 -0.96 24.36 20.79
N LEU A 677 -0.05 25.34 20.88
CA LEU A 677 0.96 25.39 21.93
C LEU A 677 0.32 25.30 23.32
N PHE A 678 -0.75 26.06 23.53
CA PHE A 678 -1.45 26.11 24.81
C PHE A 678 -2.15 24.79 25.13
N GLU A 679 -2.86 24.18 24.17
CA GLU A 679 -3.50 22.87 24.33
C GLU A 679 -2.49 21.77 24.70
N TRP A 680 -1.43 21.63 23.91
CA TRP A 680 -0.37 20.64 24.18
C TRP A 680 0.31 20.89 25.53
N PHE A 681 0.64 22.16 25.82
CA PHE A 681 1.26 22.54 27.08
C PHE A 681 0.35 22.21 28.27
N GLN A 682 -0.96 22.53 28.21
CA GLN A 682 -1.88 22.23 29.29
C GLN A 682 -2.07 20.72 29.49
N SER A 683 -2.28 19.95 28.40
CA SER A 683 -2.44 18.50 28.49
C SER A 683 -1.22 17.82 29.12
N ILE A 684 -0.02 18.18 28.67
CA ILE A 684 1.22 17.64 29.25
C ILE A 684 1.37 18.12 30.70
N ARG A 685 1.12 19.41 30.98
CA ARG A 685 1.23 19.96 32.34
C ARG A 685 0.29 19.25 33.29
N GLU A 686 -0.96 19.03 32.91
CA GLU A 686 -1.94 18.28 33.70
C GLU A 686 -1.47 16.86 34.03
N ILE A 687 -0.86 16.16 33.07
CA ILE A 687 -0.30 14.82 33.29
C ILE A 687 0.87 14.89 34.26
N THR A 688 1.78 15.86 34.07
CA THR A 688 2.96 16.04 34.94
C THR A 688 2.62 16.54 36.35
N TRP A 689 1.43 17.14 36.56
CA TRP A 689 0.94 17.66 37.86
C TRP A 689 -0.11 16.77 38.57
N LYS A 690 -0.79 15.83 37.89
CA LYS A 690 -1.88 15.02 38.47
C LYS A 690 -1.38 13.91 39.41
N ILE A 691 -0.87 14.30 40.59
CA ILE A 691 -0.76 13.41 41.76
C ILE A 691 -1.80 13.69 42.86
N ASP A 692 -2.63 14.76 42.84
CA ASP A 692 -3.41 15.01 44.07
C ASP A 692 -4.81 15.64 43.97
N THR A 693 -5.59 15.44 42.91
CA THR A 693 -7.04 15.77 42.95
C THR A 693 -7.79 15.13 41.77
N LYS A 694 -8.32 13.92 41.95
CA LYS A 694 -9.05 13.22 40.88
C LYS A 694 -10.37 12.59 41.31
N GLU A 695 -11.16 13.34 42.08
CA GLU A 695 -12.50 12.87 42.49
C GLU A 695 -13.66 13.87 42.27
N ASN A 696 -13.40 15.15 41.97
CA ASN A 696 -14.47 16.15 41.87
C ASN A 696 -14.91 16.55 40.45
N ASN A 697 -14.15 16.22 39.40
CA ASN A 697 -14.55 16.57 38.01
C ASN A 697 -15.27 15.43 37.25
N MET A 698 -15.27 14.21 37.78
CA MET A 698 -15.87 13.03 37.11
C MET A 698 -17.40 12.99 37.26
N LYS A 699 -17.92 13.43 38.41
CA LYS A 699 -19.36 13.43 38.74
C LYS A 699 -20.20 14.48 37.98
N TYR A 700 -19.57 15.44 37.30
CA TYR A 700 -20.27 16.45 36.49
C TYR A 700 -20.65 15.91 35.11
N TRP A 701 -19.78 15.10 34.49
CA TRP A 701 -20.00 14.52 33.16
C TRP A 701 -20.81 13.22 33.22
N GLU A 702 -20.76 12.49 34.34
CA GLU A 702 -21.57 11.28 34.60
C GLU A 702 -23.08 11.56 34.68
N ARG A 703 -23.50 12.82 34.95
CA ARG A 703 -24.91 13.20 35.11
C ARG A 703 -25.58 13.72 33.83
N ASN A 704 -24.83 14.00 32.77
CA ASN A 704 -25.31 14.74 31.59
C ASN A 704 -25.30 13.93 30.27
N GLN A 705 -25.43 12.61 30.29
CA GLN A 705 -25.81 11.91 29.06
C GLN A 705 -27.32 12.11 28.82
N SER A 706 -27.65 13.06 27.95
CA SER A 706 -29.03 13.37 27.56
C SER A 706 -29.21 13.05 26.08
N ILE A 707 -29.40 11.77 25.74
CA ILE A 707 -29.78 11.37 24.38
C ILE A 707 -31.09 12.09 24.01
N ALA A 708 -31.16 12.72 22.85
CA ALA A 708 -32.41 13.33 22.38
C ALA A 708 -33.48 12.25 22.15
N ILE A 709 -34.67 12.43 22.75
CA ILE A 709 -35.79 11.48 22.58
C ILE A 709 -36.16 11.31 21.11
N GLU A 710 -36.09 12.39 20.34
CA GLU A 710 -36.40 12.41 18.91
C GLU A 710 -35.46 11.53 18.08
N LEU A 711 -34.18 11.42 18.48
CA LEU A 711 -33.19 10.54 17.85
C LEU A 711 -33.33 9.10 18.35
N SER A 712 -33.56 8.92 19.65
CA SER A 712 -33.84 7.61 20.27
C SER A 712 -35.08 6.93 19.67
N ASP A 713 -36.12 7.68 19.32
CA ASP A 713 -37.35 7.16 18.71
C ASP A 713 -37.14 6.59 17.31
N LEU A 714 -36.10 7.03 16.59
CA LEU A 714 -35.74 6.48 15.27
C LEU A 714 -35.09 5.09 15.36
N VAL A 715 -34.65 4.66 16.56
CA VAL A 715 -34.04 3.34 16.76
C VAL A 715 -35.13 2.29 16.95
N VAL A 716 -35.37 1.48 15.91
CA VAL A 716 -36.38 0.41 15.92
C VAL A 716 -35.76 -0.94 16.29
N TYR A 717 -34.88 -1.48 15.44
CA TYR A 717 -34.32 -2.84 15.59
C TYR A 717 -32.90 -2.87 16.17
N CYS A 718 -31.97 -2.08 15.61
CA CYS A 718 -30.55 -2.17 15.92
C CYS A 718 -30.17 -1.41 17.20
N LYS A 719 -30.69 -1.87 18.34
CA LYS A 719 -30.40 -1.33 19.68
C LYS A 719 -29.09 -1.95 20.22
N PRO A 720 -28.03 -1.17 20.45
CA PRO A 720 -26.81 -1.67 21.08
C PRO A 720 -27.10 -2.15 22.52
N THR A 721 -26.50 -3.27 22.95
CA THR A 721 -26.56 -3.75 24.34
C THR A 721 -25.18 -3.67 24.98
N SER A 722 -25.07 -3.41 26.29
CA SER A 722 -23.79 -3.45 27.02
C SER A 722 -23.31 -4.90 27.12
N LYS A 723 -22.54 -5.35 26.13
CA LYS A 723 -21.63 -6.47 26.34
C LYS A 723 -20.20 -5.97 26.23
N THR A 724 -19.40 -6.51 27.13
CA THR A 724 -18.01 -6.24 27.48
C THR A 724 -17.13 -5.89 26.28
N LYS A 725 -16.19 -4.96 26.47
CA LYS A 725 -14.97 -4.79 25.65
C LYS A 725 -14.06 -6.04 25.68
N ASP A 726 -14.64 -7.23 25.86
CA ASP A 726 -13.93 -8.48 25.66
C ASP A 726 -13.48 -8.47 24.20
N HIS A 727 -12.17 -8.63 24.01
CA HIS A 727 -11.60 -8.69 22.67
C HIS A 727 -12.33 -9.81 21.94
N LEU A 728 -13.13 -9.49 20.91
CA LEU A 728 -13.98 -10.46 20.22
C LEU A 728 -13.14 -11.65 19.68
N ASP A 729 -11.87 -11.40 19.35
CA ASP A 729 -10.85 -12.42 19.07
C ASP A 729 -10.75 -13.50 20.17
N SER A 730 -10.84 -13.10 21.45
CA SER A 730 -10.88 -13.99 22.60
C SER A 730 -12.19 -14.80 22.63
N ILE A 731 -13.33 -14.17 22.34
CA ILE A 731 -14.63 -14.88 22.31
C ILE A 731 -14.67 -15.90 21.17
N VAL A 732 -14.21 -15.53 19.98
CA VAL A 732 -14.12 -16.45 18.82
C VAL A 732 -13.21 -17.63 19.11
N ARG A 733 -12.14 -17.45 19.91
CA ARG A 733 -11.22 -18.53 20.29
C ARG A 733 -11.75 -19.39 21.44
N GLN A 734 -12.41 -18.79 22.43
CA GLN A 734 -12.78 -19.48 23.67
C GLN A 734 -14.22 -20.02 23.64
N LYS A 735 -15.15 -19.33 22.97
CA LYS A 735 -16.59 -19.60 22.98
C LYS A 735 -17.25 -19.38 21.60
N PRO A 736 -16.74 -19.98 20.51
CA PRO A 736 -17.28 -19.76 19.16
C PRO A 736 -18.73 -20.25 18.99
N ILE A 737 -19.12 -21.33 19.67
CA ILE A 737 -20.50 -21.88 19.62
C ILE A 737 -21.50 -20.92 20.29
N ASP A 738 -21.13 -20.28 21.40
CA ASP A 738 -22.01 -19.34 22.08
C ASP A 738 -22.26 -18.09 21.23
N LEU A 739 -21.20 -17.62 20.55
CA LEU A 739 -21.30 -16.51 19.60
C LEU A 739 -22.20 -16.88 18.41
N LEU A 740 -22.06 -18.07 17.84
CA LEU A 740 -22.92 -18.56 16.77
C LEU A 740 -24.40 -18.62 17.20
N ARG A 741 -24.69 -19.19 18.37
CA ARG A 741 -26.06 -19.27 18.92
C ARG A 741 -26.67 -17.88 19.13
N TYR A 742 -25.87 -16.91 19.56
CA TYR A 742 -26.31 -15.53 19.64
C TYR A 742 -26.62 -14.98 18.23
N ASN A 743 -25.71 -15.17 17.27
CA ASN A 743 -25.84 -14.66 15.91
C ASN A 743 -27.00 -15.26 15.12
N GLN A 744 -27.50 -16.45 15.48
CA GLN A 744 -28.73 -16.97 14.88
C GLN A 744 -29.96 -16.08 15.19
N LYS A 745 -29.96 -15.35 16.32
CA LYS A 745 -31.11 -14.55 16.78
C LYS A 745 -30.84 -13.04 16.81
N GLY A 746 -29.61 -12.64 17.06
CA GLY A 746 -29.18 -11.24 17.19
C GLY A 746 -28.15 -10.86 16.12
N LEU A 747 -27.89 -9.56 16.00
CA LEU A 747 -26.89 -9.03 15.08
C LEU A 747 -25.60 -8.67 15.83
N THR A 748 -24.46 -9.13 15.33
CA THR A 748 -23.14 -8.74 15.81
C THR A 748 -22.45 -7.85 14.79
N ARG A 749 -22.02 -6.66 15.23
CA ARG A 749 -21.11 -5.79 14.48
C ARG A 749 -19.70 -5.93 15.03
N VAL A 750 -18.74 -6.15 14.12
CA VAL A 750 -17.30 -6.20 14.42
C VAL A 750 -16.62 -5.09 13.64
N TYR A 751 -15.60 -4.47 14.20
CA TYR A 751 -14.89 -3.36 13.58
C TYR A 751 -13.39 -3.39 13.93
N PRO A 752 -12.52 -2.76 13.12
CA PRO A 752 -11.07 -2.75 13.35
C PRO A 752 -10.71 -2.11 14.70
N LYS A 753 -9.61 -2.57 15.31
CA LYS A 753 -9.06 -1.95 16.52
C LYS A 753 -8.50 -0.56 16.21
N GLY A 754 -8.63 0.38 17.14
CA GLY A 754 -8.17 1.78 16.96
C GLY A 754 -6.67 1.94 16.68
N GLN A 755 -5.85 0.94 16.99
CA GLN A 755 -4.41 0.92 16.67
C GLN A 755 -4.11 0.77 15.17
N ARG A 756 -5.11 0.38 14.35
CA ARG A 756 -4.99 0.25 12.89
C ARG A 756 -5.13 1.61 12.22
N VAL A 757 -4.25 2.53 12.62
CA VAL A 757 -4.22 3.92 12.15
C VAL A 757 -3.95 4.02 10.65
N ASP A 758 -3.30 3.02 10.06
CA ASP A 758 -3.08 2.87 8.62
C ASP A 758 -4.30 2.36 7.85
N SER A 759 -5.44 2.18 8.53
CA SER A 759 -6.68 1.63 7.98
C SER A 759 -6.56 0.17 7.49
N SER A 760 -5.56 -0.60 7.94
CA SER A 760 -5.47 -2.03 7.64
C SER A 760 -6.69 -2.82 8.14
N ASN A 761 -7.10 -3.88 7.45
CA ASN A 761 -8.19 -4.74 7.91
C ASN A 761 -7.71 -5.96 8.71
N TYR A 762 -8.64 -6.54 9.47
CA TYR A 762 -8.48 -7.83 10.13
C TYR A 762 -9.09 -8.95 9.26
N ASP A 763 -8.79 -10.21 9.58
CA ASP A 763 -9.34 -11.37 8.89
C ASP A 763 -10.84 -11.57 9.21
N PRO A 764 -11.75 -11.41 8.24
CA PRO A 764 -13.18 -11.54 8.48
C PRO A 764 -13.64 -13.00 8.58
N PHE A 765 -12.82 -13.96 8.12
CA PHE A 765 -13.25 -15.33 7.83
C PHE A 765 -13.78 -16.05 9.08
N ARG A 766 -13.04 -15.96 10.20
CA ARG A 766 -13.43 -16.62 11.46
C ARG A 766 -14.72 -16.06 12.06
N LEU A 767 -15.02 -14.79 11.79
CA LEU A 767 -16.23 -14.14 12.26
C LEU A 767 -17.43 -14.57 11.44
N TRP A 768 -17.25 -14.74 10.12
CA TRP A 768 -18.26 -15.32 9.25
C TRP A 768 -18.57 -16.77 9.61
N LEU A 769 -17.57 -17.60 9.95
CA LEU A 769 -17.79 -18.96 10.47
C LEU A 769 -18.68 -18.97 11.73
N CYS A 770 -18.54 -17.96 12.59
CA CYS A 770 -19.38 -17.81 13.79
C CYS A 770 -20.71 -17.10 13.50
N GLY A 771 -21.10 -16.90 12.23
CA GLY A 771 -22.37 -16.28 11.84
C GLY A 771 -22.43 -14.76 12.05
N SER A 772 -21.32 -14.08 12.32
CA SER A 772 -21.32 -12.62 12.54
C SER A 772 -21.70 -11.89 11.26
N GLN A 773 -22.70 -11.02 11.32
CA GLN A 773 -23.36 -10.46 10.15
C GLN A 773 -22.66 -9.20 9.64
N MET A 774 -22.35 -8.26 10.54
CA MET A 774 -21.80 -6.95 10.20
C MET A 774 -20.30 -6.89 10.51
N VAL A 775 -19.51 -7.60 9.71
CA VAL A 775 -18.04 -7.58 9.83
C VAL A 775 -17.52 -6.35 9.08
N ALA A 776 -17.37 -5.24 9.78
CA ALA A 776 -17.05 -3.94 9.20
C ALA A 776 -15.57 -3.81 8.86
N LEU A 777 -15.28 -3.41 7.62
CA LEU A 777 -13.92 -3.25 7.11
C LEU A 777 -13.72 -1.82 6.57
N ASN A 778 -12.47 -1.36 6.54
CA ASN A 778 -12.05 -0.13 5.89
C ASN A 778 -12.05 -0.35 4.36
N PHE A 779 -13.11 0.10 3.69
CA PHE A 779 -13.34 -0.10 2.24
C PHE A 779 -12.31 0.60 1.35
N GLN A 780 -11.68 1.67 1.86
CA GLN A 780 -10.64 2.41 1.18
C GLN A 780 -9.30 1.66 1.11
N THR A 781 -9.16 0.54 1.82
CA THR A 781 -7.90 -0.22 1.89
C THR A 781 -7.92 -1.41 0.93
N ALA A 782 -7.06 -1.35 -0.07
CA ALA A 782 -6.84 -2.41 -1.07
C ALA A 782 -6.05 -3.62 -0.50
N ASP A 783 -6.59 -4.28 0.53
CA ASP A 783 -5.97 -5.45 1.13
C ASP A 783 -6.70 -6.76 0.81
N ARG A 784 -6.06 -7.86 1.19
CA ARG A 784 -6.53 -9.24 1.03
C ARG A 784 -7.95 -9.43 1.58
N TYR A 785 -8.28 -8.78 2.69
CA TYR A 785 -9.53 -8.98 3.41
C TYR A 785 -10.69 -8.24 2.75
N MET A 786 -10.46 -7.03 2.23
CA MET A 786 -11.45 -6.38 1.37
C MET A 786 -11.70 -7.14 0.09
N GLN A 787 -10.67 -7.75 -0.50
CA GLN A 787 -10.82 -8.59 -1.69
C GLN A 787 -11.68 -9.84 -1.41
N MET A 788 -11.55 -10.45 -0.22
CA MET A 788 -12.45 -11.52 0.23
C MET A 788 -13.87 -11.02 0.46
N ASN A 789 -14.04 -9.83 1.05
CA ASN A 789 -15.35 -9.21 1.23
C ASN A 789 -16.06 -9.00 -0.11
N HIS A 790 -15.38 -8.43 -1.11
CA HIS A 790 -15.92 -8.28 -2.46
C HIS A 790 -16.26 -9.64 -3.11
N ALA A 791 -15.48 -10.68 -2.86
CA ALA A 791 -15.76 -12.02 -3.37
C ALA A 791 -17.01 -12.65 -2.72
N LEU A 792 -17.16 -12.55 -1.39
CA LEU A 792 -18.35 -13.07 -0.70
C LEU A 792 -19.61 -12.38 -1.23
N PHE A 793 -19.58 -11.05 -1.28
CA PHE A 793 -20.70 -10.24 -1.75
C PHE A 793 -20.78 -10.12 -3.27
N SER A 794 -20.01 -10.89 -4.05
CA SER A 794 -20.29 -11.07 -5.48
C SER A 794 -21.47 -12.01 -5.70
N LEU A 795 -21.79 -12.85 -4.70
CA LEU A 795 -22.96 -13.72 -4.71
C LEU A 795 -24.26 -12.90 -4.63
N ASN A 796 -25.35 -13.52 -5.07
CA ASN A 796 -26.71 -13.00 -4.95
C ASN A 796 -26.85 -11.59 -5.55
N GLY A 797 -26.31 -11.40 -6.75
CA GLY A 797 -26.43 -10.17 -7.55
C GLY A 797 -25.81 -8.93 -6.92
N ARG A 798 -24.78 -9.08 -6.07
CA ARG A 798 -24.10 -7.97 -5.39
C ARG A 798 -25.01 -7.10 -4.53
N THR A 799 -26.06 -7.71 -3.99
CA THR A 799 -27.06 -7.04 -3.15
C THR A 799 -26.51 -6.55 -1.80
N GLY A 800 -25.35 -7.08 -1.39
CA GLY A 800 -24.77 -6.86 -0.06
C GLY A 800 -25.35 -7.74 1.04
N TYR A 801 -26.26 -8.66 0.68
CA TYR A 801 -26.86 -9.66 1.57
C TYR A 801 -26.64 -11.05 1.00
N VAL A 802 -25.97 -11.91 1.77
CA VAL A 802 -25.75 -13.32 1.41
C VAL A 802 -26.30 -14.19 2.53
N LEU A 803 -27.26 -15.07 2.19
CA LEU A 803 -27.87 -15.99 3.14
C LEU A 803 -26.80 -16.97 3.65
N GLN A 804 -26.71 -17.11 4.98
CA GLN A 804 -25.82 -18.07 5.60
C GLN A 804 -26.24 -19.51 5.24
N PRO A 805 -25.27 -20.41 5.01
CA PRO A 805 -25.51 -21.82 4.73
C PRO A 805 -26.51 -22.44 5.71
N GLU A 806 -27.36 -23.33 5.21
CA GLU A 806 -28.34 -24.04 6.04
C GLU A 806 -27.67 -24.82 7.18
N SER A 807 -26.47 -25.37 6.94
CA SER A 807 -25.65 -26.02 7.96
C SER A 807 -25.40 -25.11 9.16
N MET A 808 -24.96 -23.87 8.94
CA MET A 808 -24.68 -22.89 10.00
C MET A 808 -25.90 -22.49 10.85
N ARG A 809 -27.09 -22.65 10.28
CA ARG A 809 -28.37 -22.36 10.95
C ARG A 809 -28.90 -23.57 11.73
N SER A 810 -28.20 -24.70 11.70
CA SER A 810 -28.51 -25.91 12.47
C SER A 810 -27.76 -25.92 13.81
N GLU A 811 -28.37 -26.53 14.83
CA GLU A 811 -27.74 -26.72 16.15
C GLU A 811 -26.51 -27.64 16.13
N LYS A 812 -26.33 -28.43 15.06
CA LYS A 812 -25.23 -29.39 14.91
C LYS A 812 -23.95 -28.80 14.32
N TYR A 813 -23.99 -27.55 13.84
CA TYR A 813 -22.83 -26.93 13.22
C TYR A 813 -21.83 -26.48 14.27
N ASP A 814 -20.60 -26.94 14.10
CA ASP A 814 -19.45 -26.46 14.86
C ASP A 814 -18.66 -25.51 13.95
N PRO A 815 -18.53 -24.21 14.31
CA PRO A 815 -17.76 -23.24 13.54
C PRO A 815 -16.24 -23.48 13.59
N MET A 816 -15.76 -24.27 14.54
CA MET A 816 -14.33 -24.56 14.71
C MET A 816 -14.12 -26.04 15.09
N PRO A 817 -14.49 -26.98 14.21
CA PRO A 817 -14.45 -28.40 14.53
C PRO A 817 -13.00 -28.87 14.71
N PRO A 818 -12.73 -29.78 15.66
CA PRO A 818 -11.45 -30.46 15.77
C PRO A 818 -11.07 -31.13 14.45
N GLU A 819 -9.77 -31.19 14.13
CA GLU A 819 -9.29 -31.78 12.87
C GLU A 819 -9.81 -33.20 12.62
N SER A 820 -9.97 -34.01 13.67
CA SER A 820 -10.49 -35.37 13.59
C SER A 820 -11.97 -35.48 13.17
N GLN A 821 -12.73 -34.39 13.26
CA GLN A 821 -14.15 -34.35 12.88
C GLN A 821 -14.39 -33.73 11.50
N ARG A 822 -13.33 -33.19 10.87
CA ARG A 822 -13.43 -32.56 9.55
C ARG A 822 -13.62 -33.64 8.48
N LYS A 823 -14.65 -33.47 7.67
CA LYS A 823 -14.94 -34.37 6.54
C LYS A 823 -14.69 -33.62 5.25
N ILE A 824 -13.88 -34.20 4.37
CA ILE A 824 -13.66 -33.67 3.03
C ILE A 824 -14.97 -33.85 2.26
N LEU A 825 -15.56 -32.75 1.79
CA LEU A 825 -16.79 -32.76 1.00
C LEU A 825 -16.51 -32.65 -0.50
N MET A 826 -15.38 -32.03 -0.87
CA MET A 826 -15.00 -31.81 -2.26
C MET A 826 -13.48 -31.81 -2.41
N THR A 827 -12.98 -32.26 -3.56
CA THR A 827 -11.61 -31.98 -3.99
C THR A 827 -11.63 -31.06 -5.20
N LEU A 828 -10.75 -30.05 -5.18
CA LEU A 828 -10.58 -29.08 -6.26
C LEU A 828 -9.19 -29.21 -6.83
N THR A 829 -9.07 -29.52 -8.13
CA THR A 829 -7.79 -29.50 -8.84
C THR A 829 -7.71 -28.29 -9.75
N VAL A 830 -6.64 -27.50 -9.65
CA VAL A 830 -6.38 -26.30 -10.44
C VAL A 830 -5.05 -26.40 -11.17
N LYS A 831 -5.03 -26.06 -12.46
CA LYS A 831 -3.83 -25.90 -13.28
C LYS A 831 -3.86 -24.54 -13.95
N VAL A 832 -2.84 -23.72 -13.72
CA VAL A 832 -2.65 -22.45 -14.46
C VAL A 832 -1.95 -22.76 -15.79
N LEU A 833 -2.56 -22.36 -16.90
CA LEU A 833 -2.08 -22.67 -18.26
C LEU A 833 -1.40 -21.47 -18.93
N GLY A 834 -1.85 -20.25 -18.64
CA GLY A 834 -1.26 -19.04 -19.22
C GLY A 834 -1.96 -17.76 -18.73
N ALA A 835 -1.48 -16.62 -19.20
CA ALA A 835 -2.02 -15.30 -18.89
C ALA A 835 -2.00 -14.39 -20.13
N ARG A 836 -2.89 -13.39 -20.16
CA ARG A 836 -2.92 -12.31 -21.16
C ARG A 836 -3.03 -10.95 -20.47
N HIS A 837 -2.43 -9.92 -21.08
CA HIS A 837 -2.53 -8.51 -20.69
C HIS A 837 -2.29 -8.22 -19.19
N LEU A 838 -1.28 -8.86 -18.58
CA LEU A 838 -0.90 -8.56 -17.20
C LEU A 838 -0.44 -7.09 -17.08
N PRO A 839 -0.82 -6.39 -15.99
CA PRO A 839 -0.40 -5.01 -15.78
C PRO A 839 1.11 -4.92 -15.56
N LYS A 840 1.71 -3.78 -15.94
CA LYS A 840 3.16 -3.53 -15.81
C LYS A 840 3.42 -2.51 -14.70
N LEU A 841 4.25 -2.86 -13.72
CA LEU A 841 4.73 -1.91 -12.70
C LEU A 841 6.06 -1.28 -13.15
N GLY A 842 6.00 -0.10 -13.76
CA GLY A 842 7.20 0.67 -14.10
C GLY A 842 7.85 0.30 -15.44
N ARG A 843 9.17 0.47 -15.55
CA ARG A 843 9.90 0.38 -16.83
C ARG A 843 10.29 -1.05 -17.24
N SER A 844 10.45 -1.99 -16.31
CA SER A 844 10.88 -3.38 -16.59
C SER A 844 9.78 -4.29 -17.11
N ILE A 845 10.14 -5.29 -17.92
CA ILE A 845 9.27 -6.42 -18.28
C ILE A 845 9.06 -7.26 -17.01
N ALA A 846 7.81 -7.50 -16.64
CA ALA A 846 7.49 -8.29 -15.46
C ALA A 846 7.93 -9.75 -15.62
N CYS A 847 8.40 -10.35 -14.54
CA CYS A 847 8.60 -11.80 -14.39
C CYS A 847 7.42 -12.37 -13.59
N PRO A 848 6.27 -12.68 -14.22
CA PRO A 848 5.07 -13.01 -13.49
C PRO A 848 5.09 -14.42 -12.94
N PHE A 849 4.55 -14.59 -11.74
CA PHE A 849 4.14 -15.89 -11.21
C PHE A 849 2.76 -15.79 -10.56
N VAL A 850 2.06 -16.92 -10.47
CA VAL A 850 0.70 -16.98 -9.93
C VAL A 850 0.70 -17.81 -8.65
N GLU A 851 0.22 -17.21 -7.57
CA GLU A 851 -0.12 -17.88 -6.33
C GLU A 851 -1.61 -18.29 -6.37
N VAL A 852 -1.89 -19.55 -6.06
CA VAL A 852 -3.26 -20.08 -5.94
C VAL A 852 -3.48 -20.45 -4.49
N GLU A 853 -4.43 -19.79 -3.84
CA GLU A 853 -4.74 -19.97 -2.43
C GLU A 853 -6.18 -20.50 -2.28
N ILE A 854 -6.37 -21.44 -1.36
CA ILE A 854 -7.69 -21.80 -0.84
C ILE A 854 -7.84 -21.32 0.61
N TYR A 855 -9.00 -20.75 0.89
CA TYR A 855 -9.40 -20.43 2.26
C TYR A 855 -10.52 -21.37 2.61
N ASP A 856 -10.23 -22.24 3.55
CA ASP A 856 -11.20 -23.17 4.10
C ASP A 856 -10.91 -23.33 5.59
N ASN A 857 -11.93 -23.08 6.41
CA ASN A 857 -11.89 -23.21 7.88
C ASN A 857 -10.74 -22.49 8.62
N GLY A 858 -10.17 -21.41 8.06
CA GLY A 858 -9.44 -20.36 8.79
C GLY A 858 -8.12 -20.76 9.47
N LEU A 859 -7.55 -21.93 9.15
CA LEU A 859 -6.40 -22.49 9.87
C LEU A 859 -5.20 -22.90 9.00
N SER A 860 -5.30 -22.96 7.67
CA SER A 860 -4.13 -23.24 6.81
C SER A 860 -4.36 -22.81 5.35
N PRO A 861 -3.95 -21.61 4.91
CA PRO A 861 -3.75 -21.35 3.49
C PRO A 861 -2.69 -22.35 2.98
N VAL A 862 -3.07 -23.21 2.04
CA VAL A 862 -2.13 -24.13 1.40
C VAL A 862 -1.48 -23.41 0.24
N TRP A 863 -0.18 -23.14 0.35
CA TRP A 863 0.65 -22.66 -0.75
C TRP A 863 1.24 -23.85 -1.47
N ALA A 864 0.92 -24.03 -2.75
CA ALA A 864 1.55 -25.07 -3.55
C ALA A 864 2.84 -24.53 -4.19
N PRO A 865 4.01 -25.09 -3.86
CA PRO A 865 5.21 -24.80 -4.61
C PRO A 865 5.20 -25.63 -5.90
N THR A 866 5.42 -24.97 -7.03
CA THR A 866 6.07 -25.57 -8.22
C THR A 866 5.39 -26.77 -8.90
N GLN A 867 4.12 -27.10 -8.63
CA GLN A 867 3.42 -28.16 -9.37
C GLN A 867 2.61 -27.62 -10.55
N GLU A 868 2.72 -28.31 -11.70
CA GLU A 868 1.93 -28.05 -12.92
C GLU A 868 0.42 -28.21 -12.69
N LYS A 869 0.00 -28.88 -11.60
CA LYS A 869 -1.37 -29.08 -11.13
C LYS A 869 -1.37 -29.07 -9.59
N VAL A 870 -2.36 -28.42 -8.97
CA VAL A 870 -2.52 -28.35 -7.52
C VAL A 870 -3.88 -28.89 -7.14
N THR A 871 -3.96 -29.78 -6.14
CA THR A 871 -5.22 -30.32 -5.62
C THR A 871 -5.43 -29.88 -4.18
N PHE A 872 -6.62 -29.36 -3.89
CA PHE A 872 -7.05 -28.90 -2.58
C PHE A 872 -8.19 -29.77 -2.05
N GLU A 873 -8.15 -30.07 -0.76
CA GLU A 873 -9.24 -30.72 -0.03
C GLU A 873 -10.13 -29.64 0.58
N ILE A 874 -11.44 -29.71 0.28
CA ILE A 874 -12.43 -28.73 0.73
C ILE A 874 -13.42 -29.41 1.67
N TYR A 875 -13.50 -28.87 2.89
CA TYR A 875 -14.34 -29.31 3.99
C TYR A 875 -15.72 -28.63 3.98
N ASP A 876 -15.83 -27.35 3.61
CA ASP A 876 -17.12 -26.70 3.38
C ASP A 876 -17.11 -25.82 2.11
N PRO A 877 -17.62 -26.32 0.97
CA PRO A 877 -17.62 -25.57 -0.28
C PRO A 877 -18.54 -24.34 -0.26
N ASN A 878 -19.46 -24.22 0.73
CA ASN A 878 -20.30 -23.02 0.87
C ASN A 878 -19.58 -21.87 1.59
N LEU A 879 -18.45 -22.15 2.25
CA LEU A 879 -17.68 -21.19 3.03
C LEU A 879 -16.26 -21.00 2.51
N ALA A 880 -15.84 -21.79 1.52
CA ALA A 880 -14.50 -21.72 0.98
C ALA A 880 -14.34 -20.68 -0.14
N PHE A 881 -13.12 -20.13 -0.27
CA PHE A 881 -12.76 -19.19 -1.34
C PHE A 881 -11.54 -19.69 -2.11
N LEU A 882 -11.59 -19.54 -3.43
CA LEU A 882 -10.44 -19.70 -4.33
C LEU A 882 -9.91 -18.32 -4.70
N ARG A 883 -8.61 -18.11 -4.51
CA ARG A 883 -7.94 -16.86 -4.80
C ARG A 883 -6.73 -17.10 -5.70
N PHE A 884 -6.66 -16.33 -6.77
CA PHE A 884 -5.51 -16.21 -7.65
C PHE A 884 -4.85 -14.87 -7.38
N VAL A 885 -3.53 -14.85 -7.16
CA VAL A 885 -2.76 -13.62 -7.05
C VAL A 885 -1.62 -13.69 -8.03
N VAL A 886 -1.52 -12.69 -8.89
CA VAL A 886 -0.41 -12.54 -9.83
C VAL A 886 0.59 -11.60 -9.19
N TYR A 887 1.83 -12.07 -9.06
CA TYR A 887 2.96 -11.28 -8.61
C TYR A 887 3.97 -11.13 -9.73
N GLU A 888 4.75 -10.06 -9.67
CA GLU A 888 6.01 -9.91 -10.37
C GLU A 888 7.14 -10.18 -9.38
N GLU A 889 8.06 -11.08 -9.74
CA GLU A 889 9.33 -11.17 -9.03
C GLU A 889 10.24 -10.04 -9.52
N ASP A 890 10.55 -9.09 -8.66
CA ASP A 890 11.49 -8.03 -9.02
C ASP A 890 12.95 -8.52 -9.04
N MET A 891 13.86 -7.62 -9.42
CA MET A 891 15.31 -7.91 -9.45
C MET A 891 15.93 -8.30 -8.10
N PHE A 892 15.16 -8.21 -7.00
CA PHE A 892 15.57 -8.58 -5.64
C PHE A 892 14.93 -9.88 -5.16
N SER A 893 14.23 -10.60 -6.03
CA SER A 893 13.43 -11.77 -5.69
C SER A 893 12.34 -11.47 -4.66
N ASP A 894 11.88 -10.22 -4.60
CA ASP A 894 10.72 -9.86 -3.80
C ASP A 894 9.45 -9.88 -4.68
N PRO A 895 8.37 -10.50 -4.19
CA PRO A 895 7.12 -10.55 -4.91
C PRO A 895 6.36 -9.23 -4.79
N ASN A 896 6.07 -8.60 -5.94
CA ASN A 896 5.27 -7.38 -6.03
C ASN A 896 3.90 -7.70 -6.63
N PHE A 897 2.85 -7.29 -5.94
CA PHE A 897 1.47 -7.55 -6.37
C PHE A 897 1.17 -6.90 -7.72
N LEU A 898 0.68 -7.67 -8.69
CA LEU A 898 0.21 -7.17 -9.99
C LEU A 898 -1.31 -7.12 -10.06
N ALA A 899 -1.96 -8.24 -9.77
CA ALA A 899 -3.40 -8.40 -9.91
C ALA A 899 -3.91 -9.55 -9.04
N HIS A 900 -5.23 -9.63 -8.83
CA HIS A 900 -5.85 -10.77 -8.19
C HIS A 900 -7.18 -11.15 -8.83
N ALA A 901 -7.69 -12.33 -8.49
CA ALA A 901 -9.08 -12.70 -8.65
C ALA A 901 -9.48 -13.58 -7.48
N THR A 902 -10.65 -13.35 -6.87
CA THR A 902 -11.10 -14.11 -5.69
C THR A 902 -12.56 -14.46 -5.87
N TYR A 903 -12.89 -15.73 -5.66
CA TYR A 903 -14.23 -16.28 -5.89
C TYR A 903 -14.62 -17.21 -4.73
N PRO A 904 -15.87 -17.16 -4.25
CA PRO A 904 -16.43 -18.24 -3.45
C PRO A 904 -16.42 -19.55 -4.26
N ILE A 905 -16.07 -20.67 -3.64
CA ILE A 905 -16.01 -21.99 -4.31
C ILE A 905 -17.36 -22.39 -4.90
N LYS A 906 -18.45 -22.07 -4.20
CA LYS A 906 -19.81 -22.30 -4.71
C LYS A 906 -20.10 -21.56 -6.04
N GLY A 907 -19.37 -20.48 -6.32
CA GLY A 907 -19.57 -19.60 -7.48
C GLY A 907 -18.68 -19.88 -8.69
N ILE A 908 -17.83 -20.92 -8.66
CA ILE A 908 -16.93 -21.25 -9.77
C ILE A 908 -17.42 -22.44 -10.60
N LYS A 909 -16.97 -22.52 -11.85
CA LYS A 909 -17.26 -23.60 -12.80
C LYS A 909 -16.02 -24.48 -13.06
N SER A 910 -16.25 -25.72 -13.50
CA SER A 910 -15.20 -26.66 -13.93
C SER A 910 -14.86 -26.51 -15.42
N GLY A 911 -13.75 -27.10 -15.84
CA GLY A 911 -13.20 -27.08 -17.19
C GLY A 911 -12.06 -26.06 -17.39
N PHE A 912 -11.77 -25.75 -18.64
CA PHE A 912 -10.83 -24.71 -19.08
C PHE A 912 -11.50 -23.34 -18.98
N ARG A 913 -11.13 -22.51 -17.99
CA ARG A 913 -11.80 -21.25 -17.68
C ARG A 913 -10.88 -20.06 -17.76
N SER A 914 -11.43 -18.94 -18.23
CA SER A 914 -10.84 -17.63 -18.05
C SER A 914 -11.00 -17.19 -16.61
N VAL A 915 -9.97 -16.60 -16.04
CA VAL A 915 -9.99 -15.93 -14.75
C VAL A 915 -9.73 -14.45 -15.02
N PRO A 916 -10.78 -13.63 -15.22
CA PRO A 916 -10.62 -12.18 -15.33
C PRO A 916 -9.93 -11.62 -14.08
N LEU A 917 -8.90 -10.81 -14.30
CA LEU A 917 -8.06 -10.26 -13.24
C LEU A 917 -8.53 -8.86 -12.83
N LYS A 918 -8.31 -8.55 -11.56
CA LYS A 918 -8.69 -7.30 -10.90
C LYS A 918 -7.49 -6.63 -10.25
N ASN A 919 -7.57 -5.30 -10.09
CA ASN A 919 -6.56 -4.51 -9.37
C ASN A 919 -6.70 -4.67 -7.84
N GLY A 920 -5.86 -4.01 -7.06
CA GLY A 920 -5.90 -4.11 -5.59
C GLY A 920 -7.26 -3.74 -4.94
N TYR A 921 -8.06 -2.91 -5.61
CA TYR A 921 -9.39 -2.46 -5.16
C TYR A 921 -10.53 -3.34 -5.69
N SER A 922 -10.22 -4.51 -6.25
CA SER A 922 -11.21 -5.42 -6.86
C SER A 922 -11.96 -4.84 -8.08
N GLU A 923 -11.38 -3.86 -8.77
CA GLU A 923 -11.87 -3.37 -10.07
C GLU A 923 -11.27 -4.17 -11.21
N ASP A 924 -12.05 -4.40 -12.27
CA ASP A 924 -11.59 -5.19 -13.42
C ASP A 924 -10.43 -4.51 -14.14
N ILE A 925 -9.40 -5.28 -14.50
CA ILE A 925 -8.33 -4.84 -15.39
C ILE A 925 -8.71 -5.23 -16.81
N GLU A 926 -8.69 -4.27 -17.72
CA GLU A 926 -9.08 -4.48 -19.12
C GLU A 926 -8.24 -5.59 -19.78
N LEU A 927 -8.92 -6.58 -20.38
CA LEU A 927 -8.35 -7.76 -21.07
C LEU A 927 -7.45 -8.69 -20.23
N ALA A 928 -7.10 -8.32 -19.00
CA ALA A 928 -6.22 -9.11 -18.15
C ALA A 928 -6.92 -10.37 -17.65
N SER A 929 -6.34 -11.54 -17.95
CA SER A 929 -6.94 -12.82 -17.59
C SER A 929 -5.91 -13.93 -17.48
N LEU A 930 -6.19 -14.91 -16.62
CA LEU A 930 -5.51 -16.21 -16.64
C LEU A 930 -6.36 -17.22 -17.39
N LEU A 931 -5.74 -18.21 -18.02
CA LEU A 931 -6.41 -19.44 -18.45
C LEU A 931 -6.05 -20.54 -17.46
N VAL A 932 -7.06 -21.17 -16.87
CA VAL A 932 -6.89 -22.26 -15.91
C VAL A 932 -7.69 -23.49 -16.32
N PHE A 933 -7.24 -24.68 -15.94
CA PHE A 933 -8.09 -25.86 -15.89
C PHE A 933 -8.51 -26.11 -14.44
N CYS A 934 -9.81 -26.27 -14.22
CA CYS A 934 -10.43 -26.43 -12.92
C CYS A 934 -11.28 -27.70 -12.90
N GLU A 935 -11.02 -28.62 -11.96
CA GLU A 935 -11.82 -29.83 -11.80
C GLU A 935 -12.33 -29.94 -10.36
N MET A 936 -13.64 -29.93 -10.19
CA MET A 936 -14.31 -30.11 -8.90
C MET A 936 -14.91 -31.50 -8.82
N ARG A 937 -14.53 -32.28 -7.80
CA ARG A 937 -15.08 -33.62 -7.56
C ARG A 937 -15.71 -33.68 -6.16
N PRO A 938 -17.03 -33.89 -6.04
CA PRO A 938 -17.64 -34.13 -4.74
C PRO A 938 -17.18 -35.48 -4.18
N VAL A 939 -16.88 -35.53 -2.88
CA VAL A 939 -16.58 -36.79 -2.19
C VAL A 939 -17.89 -37.46 -1.86
N LEU A 940 -18.24 -38.52 -2.60
CA LEU A 940 -19.40 -39.34 -2.29
C LEU A 940 -19.18 -40.02 -0.92
N VAL A 941 -19.88 -39.56 0.10
CA VAL A 941 -19.97 -40.30 1.37
C VAL A 941 -20.77 -41.57 1.06
N SER A 942 -20.10 -42.72 1.04
CA SER A 942 -20.77 -44.00 1.02
C SER A 942 -21.69 -44.08 2.24
N GLY A 943 -23.00 -43.96 2.00
CA GLY A 943 -24.01 -44.18 3.02
C GLY A 943 -23.83 -45.60 3.57
N GLY A 944 -23.41 -45.69 4.84
CA GLY A 944 -23.63 -46.90 5.62
C GLY A 944 -25.13 -47.15 5.66
N ARG A 945 -25.55 -48.28 5.09
CA ARG A 945 -26.89 -48.84 5.25
C ARG A 945 -27.18 -49.15 6.70
#